data_AF-A0A806X4D7-F1
#
_entry.id   AF-A0A806X4D7-F1
#
_cell.length_a   1.000
_cell.length_b   1.000
_cell.length_c   1.000
_cell.angle_alpha   90.00
_cell.angle_beta   90.00
_cell.angle_gamma   90.00
#
_symmetry.space_group_name_H-M   'P 1'
#
loop_
_entity.id
_entity.type
_entity.pdbx_description
1 polymer ?
#
loop_
_entity_poly.entity_id
_entity_poly.type
_entity_poly.pdbx_seq_one_letter_code
_entity_poly.pdbx_strand_id
1 'polypeptide(L)'
;MCASRSAPLRRVDGLAKVKGTAIYGDDITLPGMLYGVCRFADIPAGKIEEIDLSEALSVEGVVKIATWQDIPGTPAVGIIVKDYLPIVKDEVVFHGDVVAVVAATSYEVACEAADKIRVRYAPYVPLTDVEEAMAPDARRIHPECRDNVVAHHHTVKGDIEKGFAEAKHVIEREYEVGFQEHAYIEPEVVLTWLDPTDGSLIISGSIQNPHRVRSFVAKFIGCPQSQINVKRAVMGGSFGGKDDIIDHLACRSALMTRLTGCPVKFTYTREQSIIESCKRHPYKMKYRAGMDDAGRILAIKIDILADSGGYAASSPFVTWRSSVQAAGPYNIPNVHIDVKAVYTNNSYTSAMRGFGSPQVVYANESFMDEIAETLNLSPVAVREVNALRQGDTSVTGQLFDKHTVSAVEVLNKAVDASEFAARRQHYRELNQKGGVYRYGIGIALSYRGCSIGAEGVDTSTALIQVNEDGSVNLATSVSENGQGLQTAMSLIAAETFGIELADLHFMEPPTSVIGDGGSTAATRGTMVGGGAILDAADKIKRRILSVVGDSIGTRELSETRWQNGFIINIQDSERRIDFKTAVNKTKWASVSLTEYGWFVPPPIHWDEEKGCGSPYFTWVYGCQVAEVRVNTSTGKTDLLHVTAAHDVGRVLNPVGFEGQVYGGVAQGFGYALLEDFNIENGQVKSENFDSYLLPTMKDIPRMTVIGVENPDIAGPLGAKGIGEPATELAAAAINNAVSFALEARFNKLPLTLEQVILGYNLKKPVRQSEMMLEAENRKHVLRLTDVEVTRPQSLQEALTLLANDGVTAIAGGTDVIVQGRLQTRAMRLIDISHLPELTQVSEDPATHEVTIGGAMTFNRITDHPLLRERYPLLVQACHTVGSHQIRNRATIGGNIVNAAPCGDSIPPAILYDARIELCSLNGMRTLGLAEFLLSGYKTQRQPDELLTKVILPPPARPQAKGFYHQLGRRNALNITRQSLSALLDFSDDGTVSYCRLVDGALFSKPQRLLDIERCLLGKPLNSDSINSACEVLDKLIYAAIGKRWSAAYKQPVFVNMFRDMMAEAQQVSGI
;
A
#
# COMPACT_ATOMS: atom_id res chain seq x y z
N MET A 1 26.52 15.92 16.60
CA MET A 1 25.20 16.54 16.57
C MET A 1 24.89 17.25 17.85
N CYS A 2 24.97 18.58 17.81
CA CYS A 2 24.50 19.44 18.90
C CYS A 2 22.97 19.47 18.98
N ALA A 3 22.30 19.37 17.84
CA ALA A 3 20.83 19.41 17.75
C ALA A 3 20.11 18.14 18.27
N SER A 4 20.82 17.07 18.67
CA SER A 4 20.23 15.74 18.91
C SER A 4 20.23 15.25 20.37
N ARG A 5 20.51 16.10 21.37
CA ARG A 5 20.97 15.59 22.69
C ARG A 5 19.98 15.49 23.86
N SER A 6 18.66 15.71 23.72
CA SER A 6 17.77 15.41 24.88
C SER A 6 16.27 15.21 24.64
N ALA A 7 15.73 15.40 23.42
CA ALA A 7 14.32 15.13 23.13
C ALA A 7 14.15 14.57 21.70
N PRO A 8 13.15 13.69 21.45
CA PRO A 8 12.87 13.21 20.11
C PRO A 8 12.53 14.39 19.19
N LEU A 9 13.36 14.59 18.16
CA LEU A 9 13.26 15.73 17.27
C LEU A 9 12.08 15.53 16.31
N ARG A 10 11.07 16.40 16.46
CA ARG A 10 9.85 16.36 15.65
C ARG A 10 10.15 16.77 14.20
N ARG A 11 9.38 16.24 13.27
CA ARG A 11 9.41 16.69 11.87
C ARG A 11 9.10 18.18 11.77
N VAL A 12 9.85 18.90 10.93
CA VAL A 12 9.67 20.34 10.70
C VAL A 12 8.30 20.67 10.08
N ASP A 13 7.74 19.74 9.30
CA ASP A 13 6.42 19.83 8.65
C ASP A 13 5.30 19.12 9.44
N GLY A 14 5.62 18.49 10.58
CA GLY A 14 4.69 17.63 11.31
C GLY A 14 3.52 18.38 11.93
N LEU A 15 3.74 19.60 12.44
CA LEU A 15 2.70 20.38 13.11
C LEU A 15 1.59 20.80 12.15
N ALA A 16 1.94 21.23 10.94
CA ALA A 16 0.98 21.64 9.92
C ALA A 16 0.08 20.46 9.50
N LYS A 17 0.64 19.25 9.40
CA LYS A 17 -0.08 18.02 9.07
C LYS A 17 -1.09 17.64 10.16
N VAL A 18 -0.69 17.67 11.43
CA VAL A 18 -1.57 17.33 12.56
C VAL A 18 -2.70 18.36 12.74
N LYS A 19 -2.43 19.64 12.44
CA LYS A 19 -3.44 20.71 12.52
C LYS A 19 -4.36 20.79 11.30
N GLY A 20 -4.07 20.07 10.22
CA GLY A 20 -4.80 20.19 8.95
C GLY A 20 -4.55 21.53 8.23
N THR A 21 -3.41 22.19 8.49
CA THR A 21 -3.04 23.46 7.82
C THR A 21 -1.99 23.26 6.71
N ALA A 22 -1.51 22.04 6.50
CA ALA A 22 -0.69 21.69 5.35
C ALA A 22 -1.57 21.69 4.09
N ILE A 23 -1.13 22.36 3.03
CA ILE A 23 -1.88 22.53 1.78
C ILE A 23 -1.44 21.47 0.78
N TYR A 24 -2.29 20.47 0.55
CA TYR A 24 -2.13 19.43 -0.47
C TYR A 24 -2.65 19.92 -1.83
N GLY A 25 -2.45 19.12 -2.89
CA GLY A 25 -2.80 19.54 -4.24
C GLY A 25 -4.29 19.90 -4.39
N ASP A 26 -5.18 19.13 -3.77
CA ASP A 26 -6.63 19.34 -3.91
C ASP A 26 -7.16 20.52 -3.08
N ASP A 27 -6.44 20.91 -2.02
CA ASP A 27 -6.79 22.05 -1.18
C ASP A 27 -6.66 23.39 -1.94
N ILE A 28 -5.92 23.40 -3.04
CA ILE A 28 -5.70 24.59 -3.87
C ILE A 28 -6.96 24.87 -4.70
N THR A 29 -7.45 26.11 -4.60
CA THR A 29 -8.57 26.63 -5.39
C THR A 29 -8.20 28.00 -5.98
N LEU A 30 -8.62 28.25 -7.21
CA LEU A 30 -8.41 29.53 -7.90
C LEU A 30 -9.75 30.08 -8.43
N PRO A 31 -9.94 31.40 -8.49
CA PRO A 31 -11.12 32.00 -9.11
C PRO A 31 -11.25 31.58 -10.58
N GLY A 32 -12.47 31.21 -10.99
CA GLY A 32 -12.76 30.80 -12.38
C GLY A 32 -12.13 29.47 -12.79
N MET A 33 -11.63 28.67 -11.84
CA MET A 33 -11.08 27.35 -12.09
C MET A 33 -12.14 26.37 -12.61
N LEU A 34 -11.77 25.58 -13.61
CA LEU A 34 -12.56 24.47 -14.16
C LEU A 34 -12.10 23.14 -13.57
N TYR A 35 -12.99 22.16 -13.63
CA TYR A 35 -12.76 20.81 -13.15
C TYR A 35 -12.55 19.87 -14.34
N GLY A 36 -11.41 19.18 -14.30
CA GLY A 36 -10.95 18.25 -15.30
C GLY A 36 -11.32 16.80 -14.97
N VAL A 37 -11.87 16.07 -15.95
CA VAL A 37 -12.19 14.64 -15.84
C VAL A 37 -11.72 13.90 -17.09
N CYS A 38 -11.16 12.70 -16.91
CA CYS A 38 -10.75 11.83 -18.01
C CYS A 38 -11.90 10.89 -18.42
N ARG A 39 -12.01 10.61 -19.72
CA ARG A 39 -12.76 9.49 -20.27
C ARG A 39 -11.78 8.34 -20.52
N PHE A 40 -11.88 7.27 -19.74
CA PHE A 40 -11.06 6.07 -19.88
C PHE A 40 -11.59 5.14 -20.98
N ALA A 41 -10.76 4.23 -21.48
CA ALA A 41 -11.13 3.22 -22.45
C ALA A 41 -12.09 2.17 -21.87
N ASP A 42 -13.05 1.72 -22.67
CA ASP A 42 -14.05 0.73 -22.24
C ASP A 42 -13.54 -0.72 -22.34
N ILE A 43 -12.41 -0.91 -23.03
CA ILE A 43 -11.80 -2.22 -23.31
C ILE A 43 -10.32 -2.21 -22.92
N PRO A 44 -9.70 -3.37 -22.67
CA PRO A 44 -8.28 -3.47 -22.35
C PRO A 44 -7.36 -3.49 -23.58
N ALA A 45 -7.87 -3.84 -24.77
CA ALA A 45 -7.09 -3.90 -26.00
C ALA A 45 -8.00 -3.77 -27.24
N GLY A 46 -7.67 -2.90 -28.18
CA GLY A 46 -8.41 -2.79 -29.44
C GLY A 46 -8.18 -1.47 -30.18
N LYS A 47 -8.78 -1.34 -31.37
CA LYS A 47 -8.77 -0.09 -32.16
C LYS A 47 -9.93 0.80 -31.82
N ILE A 48 -9.68 2.11 -31.79
CA ILE A 48 -10.74 3.14 -31.75
C ILE A 48 -11.22 3.37 -33.19
N GLU A 49 -12.49 3.07 -33.47
CA GLU A 49 -13.07 3.30 -34.79
C GLU A 49 -13.71 4.69 -34.89
N GLU A 50 -14.35 5.14 -33.81
CA GLU A 50 -15.09 6.41 -33.78
C GLU A 50 -15.23 6.92 -32.34
N ILE A 51 -15.14 8.24 -32.17
CA ILE A 51 -15.44 8.95 -30.92
C ILE A 51 -16.54 9.97 -31.22
N ASP A 52 -17.70 9.83 -30.57
CA ASP A 52 -18.82 10.76 -30.65
C ASP A 52 -18.91 11.60 -29.36
N LEU A 53 -18.82 12.92 -29.54
CA LEU A 53 -18.84 13.93 -28.49
C LEU A 53 -20.15 14.71 -28.43
N SER A 54 -21.13 14.45 -29.31
CA SER A 54 -22.27 15.35 -29.51
C SER A 54 -23.12 15.55 -28.26
N GLU A 55 -23.41 14.47 -27.52
CA GLU A 55 -24.20 14.54 -26.28
C GLU A 55 -23.42 15.22 -25.16
N ALA A 56 -22.12 14.92 -25.04
CA ALA A 56 -21.25 15.51 -24.04
C ALA A 56 -21.08 17.02 -24.22
N LEU A 57 -20.94 17.50 -25.47
CA LEU A 57 -20.85 18.92 -25.79
C LEU A 57 -22.14 19.70 -25.53
N SER A 58 -23.28 19.02 -25.45
CA SER A 58 -24.58 19.64 -25.17
C SER A 58 -24.86 19.85 -23.67
N VAL A 59 -24.02 19.32 -22.78
CA VAL A 59 -24.18 19.46 -21.33
C VAL A 59 -23.85 20.89 -20.89
N GLU A 60 -24.81 21.55 -20.24
CA GLU A 60 -24.62 22.91 -19.72
C GLU A 60 -23.47 22.96 -18.70
N GLY A 61 -22.54 23.90 -18.88
CA GLY A 61 -21.36 24.05 -18.04
C GLY A 61 -20.10 23.33 -18.55
N VAL A 62 -20.21 22.50 -19.60
CA VAL A 62 -19.02 22.00 -20.32
C VAL A 62 -18.37 23.16 -21.07
N VAL A 63 -17.07 23.38 -20.83
CA VAL A 63 -16.30 24.45 -21.47
C VAL A 63 -15.51 23.92 -22.66
N LYS A 64 -14.85 22.77 -22.49
CA LYS A 64 -14.05 22.15 -23.55
C LYS A 64 -13.95 20.64 -23.33
N ILE A 65 -14.00 19.91 -24.44
CA ILE A 65 -13.60 18.50 -24.53
C ILE A 65 -12.43 18.45 -25.52
N ALA A 66 -11.37 17.72 -25.16
CA ALA A 66 -10.19 17.54 -26.00
C ALA A 66 -9.91 16.06 -26.26
N THR A 67 -9.45 15.77 -27.48
CA THR A 67 -8.97 14.46 -27.93
C THR A 67 -7.50 14.55 -28.33
N TRP A 68 -6.92 13.46 -28.83
CA TRP A 68 -5.54 13.47 -29.33
C TRP A 68 -5.31 14.54 -30.43
N GLN A 69 -6.35 14.92 -31.18
CA GLN A 69 -6.29 15.90 -32.26
C GLN A 69 -6.03 17.33 -31.77
N ASP A 70 -6.36 17.64 -30.52
CA ASP A 70 -6.15 18.95 -29.93
C ASP A 70 -4.71 19.15 -29.43
N ILE A 71 -3.86 18.11 -29.45
CA ILE A 71 -2.48 18.16 -28.94
C ILE A 71 -1.61 18.97 -29.92
N PRO A 72 -1.06 20.12 -29.52
CA PRO A 72 -0.28 20.98 -30.43
C PRO A 72 1.19 20.55 -30.55
N GLY A 73 1.70 19.78 -29.60
CA GLY A 73 3.09 19.33 -29.54
C GLY A 73 3.26 17.85 -29.90
N THR A 74 4.06 17.14 -29.10
CA THR A 74 4.33 15.70 -29.30
C THR A 74 3.29 14.85 -28.57
N PRO A 75 2.49 14.02 -29.27
CA PRO A 75 1.44 13.21 -28.63
C PRO A 75 1.95 12.13 -27.67
N ALA A 76 3.09 11.51 -27.97
CA ALA A 76 3.69 10.47 -27.13
C ALA A 76 4.81 11.02 -26.25
N VAL A 77 4.77 10.69 -24.96
CA VAL A 77 5.79 11.00 -23.95
C VAL A 77 6.16 9.71 -23.22
N GLY A 78 7.17 9.76 -22.34
CA GLY A 78 7.52 8.60 -21.53
C GLY A 78 8.87 8.77 -20.86
N ILE A 79 9.08 8.03 -19.77
CA ILE A 79 10.22 8.21 -18.86
C ILE A 79 11.52 7.82 -19.56
N ILE A 80 11.55 6.64 -20.16
CA ILE A 80 12.73 6.06 -20.82
C ILE A 80 12.43 5.86 -22.31
N VAL A 81 11.44 5.02 -22.60
CA VAL A 81 10.84 4.89 -23.93
C VAL A 81 9.69 5.89 -24.04
N LYS A 82 9.51 6.50 -25.21
CA LYS A 82 8.51 7.54 -25.46
C LYS A 82 7.27 6.94 -26.13
N ASP A 83 6.68 5.94 -25.49
CA ASP A 83 5.57 5.14 -26.00
C ASP A 83 4.22 5.49 -25.35
N TYR A 84 4.19 6.21 -24.23
CA TYR A 84 2.95 6.55 -23.53
C TYR A 84 2.19 7.71 -24.20
N LEU A 85 0.91 7.50 -24.51
CA LEU A 85 0.01 8.53 -25.03
C LEU A 85 -0.86 9.10 -23.89
N PRO A 86 -0.65 10.36 -23.45
CA PRO A 86 -1.54 10.96 -22.45
C PRO A 86 -3.00 11.03 -22.93
N ILE A 87 -3.25 11.11 -24.24
CA ILE A 87 -4.57 10.88 -24.82
C ILE A 87 -4.38 9.94 -26.01
N VAL A 88 -5.04 8.79 -25.97
CA VAL A 88 -4.92 7.73 -26.98
C VAL A 88 -5.41 8.22 -28.34
N LYS A 89 -4.68 7.80 -29.36
CA LYS A 89 -4.93 8.16 -30.75
C LYS A 89 -5.70 7.08 -31.52
N ASP A 90 -5.08 5.92 -31.71
CA ASP A 90 -5.56 4.89 -32.64
C ASP A 90 -5.90 3.56 -31.94
N GLU A 91 -5.05 3.10 -31.01
CA GLU A 91 -5.17 1.80 -30.35
C GLU A 91 -5.11 1.93 -28.84
N VAL A 92 -6.04 1.25 -28.17
CA VAL A 92 -6.04 1.01 -26.73
C VAL A 92 -5.16 -0.20 -26.46
N VAL A 93 -4.19 -0.04 -25.56
CA VAL A 93 -3.22 -1.08 -25.18
C VAL A 93 -3.37 -1.52 -23.73
N PHE A 94 -4.09 -0.77 -22.88
CA PHE A 94 -4.50 -1.23 -21.57
C PHE A 94 -5.79 -0.54 -21.08
N HIS A 95 -6.45 -1.11 -20.08
CA HIS A 95 -7.77 -0.63 -19.61
C HIS A 95 -7.78 0.81 -19.06
N GLY A 96 -6.64 1.32 -18.60
CA GLY A 96 -6.52 2.68 -18.07
C GLY A 96 -6.19 3.75 -19.10
N ASP A 97 -6.14 3.40 -20.40
CA ASP A 97 -5.92 4.38 -21.47
C ASP A 97 -7.00 5.46 -21.47
N VAL A 98 -6.60 6.71 -21.72
CA VAL A 98 -7.51 7.87 -21.74
C VAL A 98 -7.82 8.27 -23.18
N VAL A 99 -9.09 8.25 -23.57
CA VAL A 99 -9.53 8.54 -24.95
C VAL A 99 -9.90 10.00 -25.17
N ALA A 100 -10.33 10.70 -24.12
CA ALA A 100 -10.69 12.12 -24.16
C ALA A 100 -10.59 12.74 -22.76
N VAL A 101 -10.51 14.07 -22.69
CA VAL A 101 -10.52 14.84 -21.43
C VAL A 101 -11.53 15.97 -21.49
N VAL A 102 -12.23 16.21 -20.38
CA VAL A 102 -13.29 17.22 -20.23
C VAL A 102 -12.86 18.28 -19.24
N ALA A 103 -13.16 19.54 -19.50
CA ALA A 103 -13.13 20.64 -18.53
C ALA A 103 -14.52 21.30 -18.44
N ALA A 104 -15.04 21.40 -17.22
CA ALA A 104 -16.36 22.00 -16.95
C ALA A 104 -16.35 22.91 -15.73
N THR A 105 -17.42 23.68 -15.54
CA THR A 105 -17.59 24.64 -14.44
C THR A 105 -17.76 23.99 -13.06
N SER A 106 -18.12 22.71 -13.01
CA SER A 106 -18.16 21.90 -11.79
C SER A 106 -17.66 20.48 -12.07
N TYR A 107 -17.22 19.78 -11.02
CA TYR A 107 -16.78 18.40 -11.13
C TYR A 107 -17.93 17.47 -11.57
N GLU A 108 -19.15 17.75 -11.11
CA GLU A 108 -20.36 17.00 -11.41
C GLU A 108 -20.70 17.04 -12.90
N VAL A 109 -20.61 18.23 -13.50
CA VAL A 109 -20.82 18.46 -14.94
C VAL A 109 -19.74 17.78 -15.76
N ALA A 110 -18.47 17.87 -15.33
CA ALA A 110 -17.36 17.20 -16.02
C ALA A 110 -17.54 15.67 -16.05
N CYS A 111 -18.01 15.08 -14.94
CA CYS A 111 -18.34 13.65 -14.86
C CYS A 111 -19.50 13.27 -15.79
N GLU A 112 -20.59 14.05 -15.76
CA GLU A 112 -21.76 13.78 -16.62
C GLU A 112 -21.39 13.84 -18.11
N ALA A 113 -20.58 14.82 -18.49
CA ALA A 113 -20.10 14.93 -19.86
C ALA A 113 -19.19 13.75 -20.25
N ALA A 114 -18.30 13.30 -19.36
CA ALA A 114 -17.47 12.12 -19.61
C ALA A 114 -18.33 10.86 -19.81
N ASP A 115 -19.37 10.65 -18.99
CA ASP A 115 -20.32 9.53 -19.13
C ASP A 115 -21.05 9.55 -20.50
N LYS A 116 -21.26 10.73 -21.08
CA LYS A 116 -21.94 10.94 -22.37
C LYS A 116 -21.02 10.84 -23.60
N ILE A 117 -19.71 10.66 -23.43
CA ILE A 117 -18.80 10.41 -24.55
C ILE A 117 -18.94 8.95 -24.99
N ARG A 118 -19.33 8.74 -26.25
CA ARG A 118 -19.50 7.41 -26.84
C ARG A 118 -18.31 7.05 -27.72
N VAL A 119 -17.79 5.84 -27.56
CA VAL A 119 -16.64 5.36 -28.33
C VAL A 119 -16.97 4.00 -28.91
N ARG A 120 -16.74 3.84 -30.22
CA ARG A 120 -16.85 2.54 -30.89
C ARG A 120 -15.46 1.93 -31.04
N TYR A 121 -15.32 0.67 -30.65
CA TYR A 121 -14.06 -0.06 -30.72
C TYR A 121 -14.17 -1.31 -31.59
N ALA A 122 -13.05 -1.67 -32.23
CA ALA A 122 -12.80 -3.02 -32.72
C ALA A 122 -11.90 -3.76 -31.71
N PRO A 123 -12.46 -4.58 -30.79
CA PRO A 123 -11.69 -5.16 -29.69
C PRO A 123 -10.72 -6.25 -30.16
N TYR A 124 -9.61 -6.37 -29.44
CA TYR A 124 -8.64 -7.45 -29.59
C TYR A 124 -8.76 -8.44 -28.45
N VAL A 125 -8.30 -9.67 -28.70
CA VAL A 125 -7.97 -10.59 -27.60
C VAL A 125 -6.76 -10.00 -26.86
N PRO A 126 -6.89 -9.69 -25.56
CA PRO A 126 -5.79 -9.14 -24.77
C PRO A 126 -4.68 -10.19 -24.58
N LEU A 127 -3.43 -9.79 -24.76
CA LEU A 127 -2.27 -10.63 -24.42
C LEU A 127 -1.86 -10.32 -22.98
N THR A 128 -2.17 -11.19 -22.03
CA THR A 128 -2.00 -10.91 -20.59
C THR A 128 -0.99 -11.80 -19.90
N ASP A 129 -0.39 -12.75 -20.62
CA ASP A 129 0.70 -13.58 -20.16
C ASP A 129 1.99 -13.23 -20.92
N VAL A 130 3.10 -13.11 -20.19
CA VAL A 130 4.38 -12.68 -20.75
C VAL A 130 5.00 -13.71 -21.70
N GLU A 131 4.76 -15.00 -21.50
CA GLU A 131 5.28 -16.05 -22.39
C GLU A 131 4.46 -16.09 -23.68
N GLU A 132 3.14 -15.95 -23.59
CA GLU A 132 2.26 -15.79 -24.75
C GLU A 132 2.61 -14.53 -25.56
N ALA A 133 2.86 -13.40 -24.89
CA ALA A 133 3.23 -12.15 -25.55
C ALA A 133 4.60 -12.22 -26.25
N MET A 134 5.50 -13.11 -25.81
CA MET A 134 6.80 -13.34 -26.43
C MET A 134 6.79 -14.38 -27.56
N ALA A 135 5.66 -15.05 -27.81
CA ALA A 135 5.59 -16.05 -28.87
C ALA A 135 5.91 -15.43 -30.26
N PRO A 136 6.58 -16.15 -31.17
CA PRO A 136 7.01 -15.60 -32.46
C PRO A 136 5.89 -15.03 -33.33
N ASP A 137 4.66 -15.53 -33.16
CA ASP A 137 3.45 -15.15 -33.87
C ASP A 137 2.49 -14.28 -33.03
N ALA A 138 2.90 -13.87 -31.82
CA ALA A 138 2.10 -12.99 -30.97
C ALA A 138 1.83 -11.64 -31.65
N ARG A 139 0.62 -11.10 -31.44
CA ARG A 139 0.30 -9.73 -31.84
C ARG A 139 1.23 -8.76 -31.12
N ARG A 140 1.80 -7.81 -31.87
CA ARG A 140 2.57 -6.71 -31.27
C ARG A 140 1.62 -5.74 -30.58
N ILE A 141 1.93 -5.38 -29.35
CA ILE A 141 1.15 -4.38 -28.59
C ILE A 141 1.45 -2.98 -29.12
N HIS A 142 2.72 -2.70 -29.42
CA HIS A 142 3.18 -1.51 -30.13
C HIS A 142 3.59 -1.93 -31.54
N PRO A 143 2.77 -1.68 -32.59
CA PRO A 143 3.00 -2.20 -33.95
C PRO A 143 4.35 -1.81 -34.58
N GLU A 144 4.92 -0.68 -34.16
CA GLU A 144 6.20 -0.15 -34.60
C GLU A 144 7.40 -0.88 -33.99
N CYS A 145 7.21 -1.60 -32.88
CA CYS A 145 8.26 -2.39 -32.24
C CYS A 145 8.55 -3.68 -33.03
N ARG A 146 9.75 -4.24 -32.85
CA ARG A 146 10.16 -5.50 -33.51
C ARG A 146 9.38 -6.69 -32.95
N ASP A 147 9.27 -6.73 -31.62
CA ASP A 147 8.64 -7.75 -30.81
C ASP A 147 8.09 -7.09 -29.53
N ASN A 148 7.50 -7.89 -28.63
CA ASN A 148 6.93 -7.39 -27.37
C ASN A 148 7.97 -7.31 -26.24
N VAL A 149 9.28 -7.37 -26.51
CA VAL A 149 10.32 -7.23 -25.48
C VAL A 149 10.67 -5.74 -25.31
N VAL A 150 10.37 -5.19 -24.14
CA VAL A 150 10.66 -3.80 -23.77
C VAL A 150 12.16 -3.61 -23.55
N ALA A 151 12.77 -4.53 -22.80
CA ALA A 151 14.17 -4.49 -22.42
C ALA A 151 14.68 -5.91 -22.13
N HIS A 152 15.96 -6.14 -22.38
CA HIS A 152 16.66 -7.39 -22.05
C HIS A 152 18.01 -7.02 -21.43
N HIS A 153 18.27 -7.54 -20.24
CA HIS A 153 19.50 -7.32 -19.48
C HIS A 153 20.10 -8.66 -19.09
N HIS A 154 21.43 -8.74 -19.08
CA HIS A 154 22.16 -9.88 -18.53
C HIS A 154 23.26 -9.43 -17.57
N THR A 155 23.59 -10.31 -16.61
CA THR A 155 24.73 -10.14 -15.70
C THR A 155 25.57 -11.42 -15.71
N VAL A 156 26.87 -11.30 -15.98
CA VAL A 156 27.78 -12.45 -16.06
C VAL A 156 29.03 -12.24 -15.22
N LYS A 157 29.36 -13.24 -14.39
CA LYS A 157 30.60 -13.31 -13.61
C LYS A 157 31.12 -14.75 -13.63
N GLY A 158 32.43 -14.93 -13.83
CA GLY A 158 33.04 -16.26 -13.80
C GLY A 158 32.62 -17.17 -14.96
N ASP A 159 32.67 -18.48 -14.73
CA ASP A 159 32.31 -19.53 -15.69
C ASP A 159 31.20 -20.41 -15.09
N ILE A 160 29.98 -20.22 -15.61
CA ILE A 160 28.78 -20.87 -15.08
C ILE A 160 28.82 -22.39 -15.24
N GLU A 161 29.37 -22.90 -16.35
CA GLU A 161 29.43 -24.34 -16.63
C GLU A 161 30.45 -25.00 -15.71
N LYS A 162 31.61 -24.37 -15.50
CA LYS A 162 32.59 -24.84 -14.53
C LYS A 162 32.02 -24.90 -13.12
N GLY A 163 31.33 -23.85 -12.67
CA GLY A 163 30.78 -23.80 -11.33
C GLY A 163 29.71 -24.88 -11.09
N PHE A 164 28.89 -25.21 -12.08
CA PHE A 164 27.94 -26.34 -11.99
C PHE A 164 28.63 -27.70 -12.06
N ALA A 165 29.71 -27.85 -12.83
CA ALA A 165 30.47 -29.10 -12.89
C ALA A 165 31.20 -29.42 -11.57
N GLU A 166 31.61 -28.39 -10.83
CA GLU A 166 32.26 -28.53 -9.52
C GLU A 166 31.26 -28.69 -8.36
N ALA A 167 29.98 -28.37 -8.59
CA ALA A 167 28.93 -28.47 -7.59
C ALA A 167 28.64 -29.94 -7.23
N LYS A 168 28.49 -30.20 -5.93
CA LYS A 168 28.07 -31.52 -5.42
C LYS A 168 26.56 -31.68 -5.40
N HIS A 169 25.86 -30.59 -5.11
CA HIS A 169 24.39 -30.56 -5.12
C HIS A 169 23.93 -29.43 -6.04
N VAL A 170 22.86 -29.70 -6.78
CA VAL A 170 22.24 -28.73 -7.67
C VAL A 170 20.74 -28.74 -7.40
N ILE A 171 20.16 -27.57 -7.17
CA ILE A 171 18.72 -27.41 -7.03
C ILE A 171 18.21 -26.32 -7.96
N GLU A 172 16.96 -26.48 -8.39
CA GLU A 172 16.26 -25.56 -9.28
C GLU A 172 14.85 -25.31 -8.75
N ARG A 173 14.43 -24.04 -8.76
CA ARG A 173 13.11 -23.59 -8.27
C ARG A 173 12.56 -22.47 -9.13
N GLU A 174 11.24 -22.36 -9.15
CA GLU A 174 10.51 -21.30 -9.84
C GLU A 174 9.65 -20.55 -8.83
N TYR A 175 9.68 -19.22 -8.91
CA TYR A 175 8.97 -18.29 -8.02
C TYR A 175 8.14 -17.31 -8.83
N GLU A 176 6.98 -16.92 -8.31
CA GLU A 176 6.07 -15.96 -8.94
C GLU A 176 5.63 -14.88 -7.94
N VAL A 177 5.51 -13.65 -8.41
CA VAL A 177 4.91 -12.55 -7.64
C VAL A 177 3.96 -11.75 -8.52
N GLY A 178 2.86 -11.29 -7.94
CA GLY A 178 1.85 -10.49 -8.62
C GLY A 178 2.11 -8.97 -8.57
N PHE A 179 1.16 -8.22 -9.12
CA PHE A 179 1.11 -6.77 -9.04
C PHE A 179 0.98 -6.28 -7.58
N GLN A 180 1.49 -5.08 -7.32
CA GLN A 180 1.21 -4.32 -6.11
C GLN A 180 0.88 -2.86 -6.48
N GLU A 181 -0.18 -2.31 -5.87
CA GLU A 181 -0.63 -0.92 -6.00
C GLU A 181 0.02 -0.05 -4.90
N HIS A 182 0.47 1.15 -5.27
CA HIS A 182 1.13 2.09 -4.34
C HIS A 182 0.22 2.55 -3.22
N ALA A 183 -1.06 2.77 -3.54
CA ALA A 183 -2.11 3.12 -2.60
C ALA A 183 -1.79 4.32 -1.70
N TYR A 184 -1.05 5.32 -2.21
CA TYR A 184 -0.85 6.59 -1.50
C TYR A 184 -2.18 7.21 -1.13
N ILE A 185 -2.29 7.77 0.09
CA ILE A 185 -3.58 8.21 0.65
C ILE A 185 -4.19 9.34 -0.18
N GLU A 186 -3.39 10.32 -0.59
CA GLU A 186 -3.79 11.38 -1.53
C GLU A 186 -3.66 10.86 -2.97
N PRO A 187 -4.74 10.71 -3.74
CA PRO A 187 -4.66 10.40 -5.18
C PRO A 187 -3.90 11.48 -5.97
N GLU A 188 -3.79 11.29 -7.27
CA GLU A 188 -3.15 12.22 -8.19
C GLU A 188 -3.95 13.52 -8.30
N VAL A 189 -3.28 14.65 -8.14
CA VAL A 189 -3.88 15.97 -8.30
C VAL A 189 -2.94 16.89 -9.06
N VAL A 190 -3.47 17.54 -10.09
CA VAL A 190 -2.77 18.60 -10.84
C VAL A 190 -3.70 19.77 -11.11
N LEU A 191 -3.25 20.98 -10.79
CA LEU A 191 -3.86 22.24 -11.16
C LEU A 191 -2.88 23.02 -12.03
N THR A 192 -3.34 23.49 -13.19
CA THR A 192 -2.58 24.40 -14.05
C THR A 192 -3.30 25.71 -14.26
N TRP A 193 -2.56 26.79 -14.50
CA TRP A 193 -3.09 28.12 -14.84
C TRP A 193 -2.03 28.95 -15.58
N LEU A 194 -2.45 29.99 -16.30
CA LEU A 194 -1.54 30.96 -16.90
C LEU A 194 -1.26 32.09 -15.91
N ASP A 195 0.01 32.47 -15.74
CA ASP A 195 0.40 33.63 -14.95
C ASP A 195 -0.23 34.90 -15.57
N PRO A 196 -0.94 35.72 -14.78
CA PRO A 196 -1.64 36.88 -15.31
C PRO A 196 -0.72 37.99 -15.83
N THR A 197 0.57 37.94 -15.51
CA THR A 197 1.55 38.98 -15.88
C THR A 197 2.25 38.67 -17.19
N ASP A 198 2.79 37.46 -17.33
CA ASP A 198 3.63 37.08 -18.47
C ASP A 198 3.04 35.94 -19.33
N GLY A 199 1.92 35.35 -18.91
CA GLY A 199 1.25 34.25 -19.61
C GLY A 199 1.98 32.91 -19.51
N SER A 200 2.99 32.78 -18.65
CA SER A 200 3.68 31.50 -18.42
C SER A 200 2.72 30.48 -17.78
N LEU A 201 2.86 29.21 -18.16
CA LEU A 201 2.07 28.14 -17.60
C LEU A 201 2.62 27.76 -16.22
N ILE A 202 1.79 27.87 -15.19
CA ILE A 202 2.11 27.40 -13.85
C ILE A 202 1.42 26.05 -13.61
N ILE A 203 2.15 25.13 -12.98
CA ILE A 203 1.67 23.78 -12.63
C ILE A 203 1.86 23.57 -11.14
N SER A 204 0.82 23.12 -10.43
CA SER A 204 0.87 22.74 -9.02
C SER A 204 0.12 21.45 -8.76
N GLY A 205 0.44 20.78 -7.66
CA GLY A 205 -0.17 19.50 -7.29
C GLY A 205 0.80 18.52 -6.63
N SER A 206 0.40 17.26 -6.60
CA SER A 206 1.12 16.17 -5.93
C SER A 206 2.24 15.60 -6.82
N ILE A 207 3.31 16.37 -7.03
CA ILE A 207 4.33 16.10 -8.05
C ILE A 207 5.66 15.66 -7.42
N GLN A 208 6.15 14.46 -7.75
CA GLN A 208 7.44 13.95 -7.25
C GLN A 208 8.65 14.53 -7.99
N ASN A 209 8.60 14.56 -9.32
CA ASN A 209 9.68 15.07 -10.16
C ASN A 209 9.21 16.30 -10.96
N PRO A 210 9.38 17.52 -10.41
CA PRO A 210 8.84 18.72 -11.04
C PRO A 210 9.55 19.07 -12.35
N HIS A 211 10.83 18.74 -12.51
CA HIS A 211 11.58 19.05 -13.73
C HIS A 211 11.18 18.12 -14.89
N ARG A 212 10.92 16.83 -14.61
CA ARG A 212 10.40 15.91 -15.63
C ARG A 212 8.98 16.31 -16.09
N VAL A 213 8.08 16.64 -15.16
CA VAL A 213 6.76 17.22 -15.48
C VAL A 213 6.92 18.44 -16.40
N ARG A 214 7.78 19.40 -16.07
CA ARG A 214 8.04 20.58 -16.90
C ARG A 214 8.46 20.21 -18.32
N SER A 215 9.38 19.25 -18.46
CA SER A 215 9.89 18.78 -19.75
C SER A 215 8.82 18.06 -20.58
N PHE A 216 7.97 17.25 -19.93
CA PHE A 216 6.91 16.49 -20.60
C PHE A 216 5.82 17.42 -21.10
N VAL A 217 5.33 18.30 -20.22
CA VAL A 217 4.30 19.27 -20.58
C VAL A 217 4.78 20.19 -21.70
N ALA A 218 6.01 20.72 -21.62
CA ALA A 218 6.61 21.54 -22.67
C ALA A 218 6.56 20.86 -24.06
N LYS A 219 6.94 19.58 -24.12
CA LYS A 219 6.88 18.79 -25.37
C LYS A 219 5.45 18.55 -25.82
N PHE A 220 4.54 18.21 -24.91
CA PHE A 220 3.15 17.88 -25.20
C PHE A 220 2.37 19.09 -25.73
N ILE A 221 2.57 20.28 -25.14
CA ILE A 221 1.89 21.51 -25.57
C ILE A 221 2.71 22.34 -26.59
N GLY A 222 3.90 21.86 -26.98
CA GLY A 222 4.71 22.47 -28.03
C GLY A 222 5.32 23.83 -27.67
N CYS A 223 5.79 24.02 -26.43
CA CYS A 223 6.41 25.27 -25.99
C CYS A 223 7.79 25.08 -25.34
N PRO A 224 8.61 26.13 -25.22
CA PRO A 224 9.86 26.08 -24.47
C PRO A 224 9.64 25.88 -22.97
N GLN A 225 10.52 25.13 -22.31
CA GLN A 225 10.46 24.93 -20.84
C GLN A 225 10.53 26.25 -20.05
N SER A 226 11.12 27.31 -20.60
CA SER A 226 11.19 28.63 -19.96
C SER A 226 9.82 29.31 -19.81
N GLN A 227 8.79 28.83 -20.51
CA GLN A 227 7.42 29.30 -20.39
C GLN A 227 6.60 28.48 -19.38
N ILE A 228 7.22 27.52 -18.68
CA ILE A 228 6.54 26.64 -17.73
C ILE A 228 7.24 26.70 -16.37
N ASN A 229 6.46 26.84 -15.31
CA ASN A 229 6.96 26.79 -13.95
C ASN A 229 6.15 25.82 -13.07
N VAL A 230 6.81 24.82 -12.50
CA VAL A 230 6.18 23.89 -11.56
C VAL A 230 6.40 24.35 -10.13
N LYS A 231 5.31 24.57 -9.40
CA LYS A 231 5.23 24.97 -7.98
C LYS A 231 4.53 23.86 -7.19
N ARG A 232 5.30 22.96 -6.58
CA ARG A 232 4.77 21.77 -5.89
C ARG A 232 3.88 22.14 -4.69
N ALA A 233 2.86 21.32 -4.44
CA ALA A 233 2.10 21.32 -3.18
C ALA A 233 2.69 20.31 -2.19
N VAL A 234 2.17 20.26 -0.96
CA VAL A 234 2.45 19.14 -0.05
C VAL A 234 1.93 17.84 -0.68
N MET A 235 2.64 16.72 -0.51
CA MET A 235 2.29 15.43 -1.10
C MET A 235 1.88 14.42 -0.02
N GLY A 236 0.76 13.73 -0.25
CA GLY A 236 0.21 12.67 0.61
C GLY A 236 0.69 11.26 0.25
N GLY A 237 1.99 11.12 -0.04
CA GLY A 237 2.62 9.87 -0.47
C GLY A 237 2.78 9.74 -1.98
N SER A 238 3.74 8.90 -2.39
CA SER A 238 3.99 8.54 -3.80
C SER A 238 4.51 7.12 -3.93
N PHE A 239 5.54 6.77 -3.14
CA PHE A 239 6.17 5.44 -3.16
C PHE A 239 6.67 5.00 -4.55
N GLY A 240 6.92 5.96 -5.46
CA GLY A 240 7.33 5.73 -6.84
C GLY A 240 6.23 6.03 -7.87
N GLY A 241 4.95 5.89 -7.51
CA GLY A 241 3.85 6.00 -8.47
C GLY A 241 3.69 7.41 -9.04
N LYS A 242 3.81 8.45 -8.20
CA LYS A 242 3.77 9.86 -8.66
C LYS A 242 5.10 10.32 -9.29
N ASP A 243 6.04 9.39 -9.54
CA ASP A 243 7.17 9.60 -10.46
C ASP A 243 6.82 9.28 -11.91
N ASP A 244 5.58 8.93 -12.20
CA ASP A 244 5.19 8.47 -13.53
C ASP A 244 3.86 9.10 -13.94
N ILE A 245 2.76 8.64 -13.33
CA ILE A 245 1.39 9.01 -13.73
C ILE A 245 1.13 10.53 -13.72
N ILE A 246 1.79 11.26 -12.83
CA ILE A 246 1.60 12.71 -12.69
C ILE A 246 2.11 13.48 -13.91
N ASP A 247 3.07 12.93 -14.65
CA ASP A 247 3.59 13.52 -15.88
C ASP A 247 2.48 13.56 -16.95
N HIS A 248 1.71 12.48 -17.08
CA HIS A 248 0.60 12.35 -18.03
C HIS A 248 -0.60 13.20 -17.63
N LEU A 249 -0.96 13.21 -16.34
CA LEU A 249 -2.05 14.05 -15.83
C LEU A 249 -1.74 15.55 -15.99
N ALA A 250 -0.48 15.95 -15.78
CA ALA A 250 -0.06 17.34 -16.00
C ALA A 250 -0.13 17.75 -17.47
N CYS A 251 0.19 16.84 -18.41
CA CYS A 251 0.01 17.10 -19.84
C CYS A 251 -1.46 17.42 -20.19
N ARG A 252 -2.40 16.64 -19.63
CA ARG A 252 -3.85 16.84 -19.84
C ARG A 252 -4.35 18.15 -19.23
N SER A 253 -3.99 18.42 -17.97
CA SER A 253 -4.37 19.67 -17.30
C SER A 253 -3.85 20.89 -18.05
N ALA A 254 -2.56 20.88 -18.44
CA ALA A 254 -1.94 21.96 -19.19
C ALA A 254 -2.59 22.21 -20.55
N LEU A 255 -2.94 21.14 -21.29
CA LEU A 255 -3.66 21.23 -22.55
C LEU A 255 -5.01 21.92 -22.34
N MET A 256 -5.78 21.52 -21.32
CA MET A 256 -7.08 22.13 -21.04
C MET A 256 -6.96 23.59 -20.61
N THR A 257 -5.96 23.96 -19.80
CA THR A 257 -5.70 25.37 -19.48
C THR A 257 -5.32 26.17 -20.72
N ARG A 258 -4.53 25.60 -21.64
CA ARG A 258 -4.17 26.29 -22.89
C ARG A 258 -5.37 26.50 -23.82
N LEU A 259 -6.26 25.51 -23.92
CA LEU A 259 -7.44 25.56 -24.78
C LEU A 259 -8.56 26.46 -24.24
N THR A 260 -8.68 26.58 -22.91
CA THR A 260 -9.74 27.35 -22.26
C THR A 260 -9.31 28.75 -21.83
N GLY A 261 -8.02 28.97 -21.57
CA GLY A 261 -7.51 30.17 -20.91
C GLY A 261 -7.84 30.25 -19.41
N CYS A 262 -8.47 29.22 -18.85
CA CYS A 262 -8.86 29.14 -17.44
C CYS A 262 -7.89 28.26 -16.63
N PRO A 263 -7.80 28.43 -15.30
CA PRO A 263 -7.20 27.42 -14.44
C PRO A 263 -7.96 26.10 -14.56
N VAL A 264 -7.29 24.96 -14.64
CA VAL A 264 -7.95 23.64 -14.72
C VAL A 264 -7.35 22.67 -13.71
N LYS A 265 -8.18 22.14 -12.79
CA LYS A 265 -7.78 21.15 -11.80
C LYS A 265 -8.31 19.76 -12.15
N PHE A 266 -7.43 18.77 -12.19
CA PHE A 266 -7.77 17.36 -12.17
C PHE A 266 -7.49 16.79 -10.78
N THR A 267 -8.48 16.14 -10.19
CA THR A 267 -8.38 15.43 -8.90
C THR A 267 -8.93 14.03 -9.10
N TYR A 268 -8.05 13.02 -9.06
CA TYR A 268 -8.48 11.64 -9.28
C TYR A 268 -9.27 11.09 -8.09
N THR A 269 -10.32 10.33 -8.37
CA THR A 269 -10.88 9.42 -7.36
C THR A 269 -9.94 8.24 -7.12
N ARG A 270 -10.19 7.45 -6.06
CA ARG A 270 -9.40 6.23 -5.80
C ARG A 270 -9.49 5.24 -6.97
N GLU A 271 -10.67 5.10 -7.56
CA GLU A 271 -10.93 4.20 -8.67
C GLU A 271 -10.17 4.63 -9.92
N GLN A 272 -10.19 5.92 -10.26
CA GLN A 272 -9.42 6.47 -11.37
C GLN A 272 -7.92 6.30 -11.16
N SER A 273 -7.44 6.58 -9.93
CA SER A 273 -6.05 6.36 -9.53
C SER A 273 -5.65 4.91 -9.78
N ILE A 274 -6.43 3.94 -9.27
CA ILE A 274 -6.09 2.52 -9.42
C ILE A 274 -6.16 2.04 -10.88
N ILE A 275 -7.13 2.50 -11.66
CA ILE A 275 -7.31 2.08 -13.06
C ILE A 275 -6.14 2.53 -13.92
N GLU A 276 -5.69 3.78 -13.78
CA GLU A 276 -4.65 4.34 -14.64
C GLU A 276 -3.25 4.18 -14.08
N SER A 277 -3.03 4.37 -12.77
CA SER A 277 -1.68 4.45 -12.23
C SER A 277 -0.86 3.18 -12.50
N CYS A 278 0.45 3.36 -12.59
CA CYS A 278 1.36 2.23 -12.70
C CYS A 278 1.31 1.32 -11.46
N LYS A 279 1.76 0.07 -11.62
CA LYS A 279 1.87 -0.91 -10.52
C LYS A 279 3.32 -1.41 -10.38
N ARG A 280 3.63 -2.15 -9.31
CA ARG A 280 4.83 -3.00 -9.24
C ARG A 280 4.72 -4.14 -10.26
N HIS A 281 5.84 -4.44 -10.92
CA HIS A 281 5.98 -5.55 -11.87
C HIS A 281 5.71 -6.93 -11.25
N PRO A 282 4.79 -7.72 -11.83
CA PRO A 282 4.74 -9.16 -11.68
C PRO A 282 5.95 -9.83 -12.33
N TYR A 283 6.59 -10.76 -11.63
CA TYR A 283 7.75 -11.51 -12.13
C TYR A 283 7.47 -13.02 -12.10
N LYS A 284 7.88 -13.73 -13.15
CA LYS A 284 8.17 -15.18 -13.14
C LYS A 284 9.69 -15.35 -13.08
N MET A 285 10.19 -16.08 -12.09
CA MET A 285 11.63 -16.17 -11.80
C MET A 285 12.05 -17.63 -11.65
N LYS A 286 13.11 -18.03 -12.35
CA LYS A 286 13.68 -19.37 -12.29
C LYS A 286 15.10 -19.30 -11.76
N TYR A 287 15.35 -19.97 -10.63
CA TYR A 287 16.63 -20.01 -9.94
C TYR A 287 17.21 -21.41 -10.00
N ARG A 288 18.50 -21.52 -10.36
CA ARG A 288 19.27 -22.76 -10.33
C ARG A 288 20.61 -22.50 -9.66
N ALA A 289 20.95 -23.22 -8.60
CA ALA A 289 22.22 -23.07 -7.90
C ALA A 289 22.95 -24.40 -7.72
N GLY A 290 24.27 -24.34 -7.87
CA GLY A 290 25.21 -25.42 -7.57
C GLY A 290 26.00 -25.08 -6.30
N MET A 291 26.13 -26.04 -5.39
CA MET A 291 26.72 -25.86 -4.06
C MET A 291 27.63 -27.03 -3.66
N ASP A 292 28.53 -26.77 -2.70
CA ASP A 292 29.30 -27.80 -2.01
C ASP A 292 28.61 -28.33 -0.74
N ASP A 293 29.23 -29.29 -0.04
CA ASP A 293 28.66 -29.88 1.19
C ASP A 293 28.60 -28.90 2.38
N ALA A 294 29.37 -27.80 2.32
CA ALA A 294 29.35 -26.75 3.34
C ALA A 294 28.26 -25.71 3.08
N GLY A 295 27.51 -25.83 1.98
CA GLY A 295 26.50 -24.87 1.56
C GLY A 295 27.05 -23.64 0.89
N ARG A 296 28.33 -23.65 0.46
CA ARG A 296 28.88 -22.57 -0.35
C ARG A 296 28.34 -22.68 -1.78
N ILE A 297 27.78 -21.59 -2.28
CA ILE A 297 27.26 -21.51 -3.64
C ILE A 297 28.44 -21.29 -4.61
N LEU A 298 28.60 -22.22 -5.55
CA LEU A 298 29.65 -22.19 -6.56
C LEU A 298 29.15 -21.64 -7.90
N ALA A 299 27.88 -21.85 -8.22
CA ALA A 299 27.25 -21.32 -9.42
C ALA A 299 25.80 -20.94 -9.15
N ILE A 300 25.32 -19.86 -9.77
CA ILE A 300 23.90 -19.52 -9.81
C ILE A 300 23.49 -19.03 -11.20
N LYS A 301 22.40 -19.58 -11.72
CA LYS A 301 21.72 -19.13 -12.93
C LYS A 301 20.32 -18.64 -12.57
N ILE A 302 19.94 -17.46 -13.06
CA ILE A 302 18.65 -16.85 -12.80
C ILE A 302 18.03 -16.34 -14.11
N ASP A 303 16.84 -16.81 -14.45
CA ASP A 303 16.07 -16.32 -15.60
C ASP A 303 14.79 -15.62 -15.08
N ILE A 304 14.52 -14.38 -15.51
CA ILE A 304 13.39 -13.56 -15.05
C ILE A 304 12.58 -13.03 -16.23
N LEU A 305 11.27 -13.25 -16.20
CA LEU A 305 10.30 -12.58 -17.05
C LEU A 305 9.48 -11.59 -16.22
N ALA A 306 9.50 -10.33 -16.63
CA ALA A 306 8.79 -9.23 -15.97
C ALA A 306 7.66 -8.70 -16.87
N ASP A 307 6.44 -8.67 -16.34
CA ASP A 307 5.31 -8.05 -17.01
C ASP A 307 5.39 -6.52 -16.92
N SER A 308 5.56 -5.86 -18.05
CA SER A 308 5.65 -4.39 -18.17
C SER A 308 4.28 -3.73 -18.37
N GLY A 309 3.24 -4.50 -18.69
CA GLY A 309 1.93 -4.02 -19.11
C GLY A 309 1.97 -3.22 -20.40
N GLY A 310 0.99 -2.32 -20.59
CA GLY A 310 0.73 -1.66 -21.88
C GLY A 310 1.82 -0.68 -22.36
N TYR A 311 2.65 -0.15 -21.48
CA TYR A 311 3.69 0.85 -21.81
C TYR A 311 5.00 0.57 -21.05
N ALA A 312 6.14 0.99 -21.61
CA ALA A 312 7.45 0.66 -21.05
C ALA A 312 7.74 1.35 -19.72
N ALA A 313 7.36 2.63 -19.60
CA ALA A 313 7.55 3.43 -18.39
C ALA A 313 8.97 3.29 -17.81
N SER A 314 9.11 2.89 -16.54
CA SER A 314 10.41 2.64 -15.88
C SER A 314 10.89 1.18 -15.99
N SER A 315 10.19 0.30 -16.71
CA SER A 315 10.52 -1.12 -16.82
C SER A 315 11.97 -1.41 -17.25
N PRO A 316 12.57 -0.67 -18.20
CA PRO A 316 13.99 -0.84 -18.52
C PRO A 316 14.92 -0.68 -17.31
N PHE A 317 14.70 0.30 -16.44
CA PHE A 317 15.57 0.51 -15.28
C PHE A 317 15.20 -0.40 -14.10
N VAL A 318 13.92 -0.73 -13.90
CA VAL A 318 13.48 -1.66 -12.85
C VAL A 318 14.11 -3.04 -13.07
N THR A 319 14.05 -3.55 -14.30
CA THR A 319 14.61 -4.85 -14.65
C THR A 319 16.13 -4.86 -14.67
N TRP A 320 16.79 -3.76 -15.06
CA TRP A 320 18.24 -3.60 -14.92
C TRP A 320 18.67 -3.69 -13.45
N ARG A 321 17.94 -3.05 -12.53
CA ARG A 321 18.26 -3.16 -11.09
C ARG A 321 18.10 -4.58 -10.57
N SER A 322 17.08 -5.31 -11.05
CA SER A 322 16.92 -6.73 -10.74
C SER A 322 18.12 -7.56 -11.21
N SER A 323 18.66 -7.32 -12.41
CA SER A 323 19.84 -8.07 -12.91
C SER A 323 21.10 -7.85 -12.05
N VAL A 324 21.20 -6.70 -11.37
CA VAL A 324 22.34 -6.35 -10.49
C VAL A 324 22.20 -6.96 -9.08
N GLN A 325 21.00 -7.35 -8.65
CA GLN A 325 20.74 -7.74 -7.25
C GLN A 325 20.15 -9.16 -7.08
N ALA A 326 19.76 -9.84 -8.17
CA ALA A 326 18.94 -11.05 -8.08
C ALA A 326 19.56 -12.22 -7.31
N ALA A 327 20.89 -12.31 -7.25
CA ALA A 327 21.61 -13.36 -6.54
C ALA A 327 21.97 -12.99 -5.08
N GLY A 328 21.39 -11.90 -4.56
CA GLY A 328 21.51 -11.51 -3.15
C GLY A 328 22.88 -10.96 -2.74
N PRO A 329 23.05 -10.66 -1.44
CA PRO A 329 24.30 -10.15 -0.89
C PRO A 329 25.32 -11.28 -0.63
N TYR A 330 25.49 -12.18 -1.60
CA TYR A 330 26.27 -13.41 -1.48
C TYR A 330 27.50 -13.41 -2.40
N ASN A 331 28.62 -13.89 -1.88
CA ASN A 331 29.89 -14.04 -2.60
C ASN A 331 29.87 -15.31 -3.45
N ILE A 332 29.31 -15.18 -4.66
CA ILE A 332 29.19 -16.28 -5.63
C ILE A 332 30.24 -16.11 -6.73
N PRO A 333 31.06 -17.13 -7.02
CA PRO A 333 32.13 -17.00 -8.01
C PRO A 333 31.63 -17.05 -9.45
N ASN A 334 30.58 -17.81 -9.74
CA ASN A 334 30.03 -17.98 -11.09
C ASN A 334 28.54 -17.62 -11.12
N VAL A 335 28.17 -16.59 -11.91
CA VAL A 335 26.84 -16.01 -11.96
C VAL A 335 26.42 -15.80 -13.41
N HIS A 336 25.19 -16.16 -13.76
CA HIS A 336 24.54 -15.78 -15.00
C HIS A 336 23.08 -15.40 -14.71
N ILE A 337 22.73 -14.13 -14.92
CA ILE A 337 21.37 -13.62 -14.74
C ILE A 337 20.87 -13.11 -16.08
N ASP A 338 19.64 -13.47 -16.47
CA ASP A 338 18.94 -12.99 -17.67
C ASP A 338 17.58 -12.42 -17.24
N VAL A 339 17.28 -11.18 -17.63
CA VAL A 339 16.02 -10.50 -17.26
C VAL A 339 15.39 -9.88 -18.50
N LYS A 340 14.12 -10.21 -18.76
CA LYS A 340 13.35 -9.63 -19.87
C LYS A 340 12.10 -8.94 -19.36
N ALA A 341 11.92 -7.69 -19.78
CA ALA A 341 10.70 -6.92 -19.61
C ALA A 341 9.82 -7.10 -20.86
N VAL A 342 8.54 -7.45 -20.68
CA VAL A 342 7.64 -7.81 -21.79
C VAL A 342 6.37 -6.96 -21.75
N TYR A 343 5.98 -6.39 -22.89
CA TYR A 343 4.70 -5.72 -23.04
C TYR A 343 3.54 -6.72 -22.91
N THR A 344 2.49 -6.34 -22.18
CA THR A 344 1.21 -7.07 -22.12
C THR A 344 0.05 -6.08 -22.18
N ASN A 345 -1.19 -6.54 -22.31
CA ASN A 345 -2.41 -5.72 -22.19
C ASN A 345 -2.92 -5.60 -20.75
N ASN A 346 -2.06 -5.89 -19.76
CA ASN A 346 -2.34 -5.60 -18.35
C ASN A 346 -2.03 -4.12 -18.02
N SER A 347 -2.36 -3.69 -16.79
CA SER A 347 -1.93 -2.39 -16.26
C SER A 347 -0.42 -2.23 -16.40
N TYR A 348 0.02 -1.08 -16.93
CA TYR A 348 1.45 -0.81 -17.08
C TYR A 348 2.15 -0.71 -15.72
N THR A 349 3.44 -1.01 -15.70
CA THR A 349 4.23 -1.10 -14.47
C THR A 349 5.42 -0.15 -14.51
N SER A 350 5.80 0.35 -13.34
CA SER A 350 6.84 1.37 -13.23
C SER A 350 7.45 1.37 -11.83
N ALA A 351 8.00 2.50 -11.41
CA ALA A 351 8.65 2.66 -10.12
C ALA A 351 7.68 2.38 -8.95
N MET A 352 8.00 1.39 -8.11
CA MET A 352 7.41 1.23 -6.78
C MET A 352 8.53 0.97 -5.77
N ARG A 353 8.41 1.50 -4.54
CA ARG A 353 9.41 1.43 -3.46
C ARG A 353 10.14 0.07 -3.43
N GLY A 354 11.44 0.06 -3.69
CA GLY A 354 12.24 -1.16 -3.86
C GLY A 354 12.69 -1.39 -5.31
N PHE A 355 11.94 -0.92 -6.30
CA PHE A 355 12.37 -0.81 -7.70
C PHE A 355 12.95 -2.12 -8.28
N GLY A 356 12.18 -3.21 -8.20
CA GLY A 356 12.59 -4.56 -8.68
C GLY A 356 13.27 -5.43 -7.62
N SER A 357 13.81 -4.83 -6.55
CA SER A 357 14.48 -5.57 -5.47
C SER A 357 13.54 -6.47 -4.65
N PRO A 358 12.33 -6.05 -4.23
CA PRO A 358 11.45 -6.91 -3.43
C PRO A 358 11.09 -8.23 -4.12
N GLN A 359 10.93 -8.21 -5.45
CA GLN A 359 10.65 -9.42 -6.24
C GLN A 359 11.79 -10.43 -6.15
N VAL A 360 13.02 -9.98 -6.43
CA VAL A 360 14.18 -10.87 -6.46
C VAL A 360 14.68 -11.25 -5.06
N VAL A 361 14.50 -10.37 -4.06
CA VAL A 361 14.78 -10.70 -2.65
C VAL A 361 13.83 -11.78 -2.15
N TYR A 362 12.55 -11.73 -2.50
CA TYR A 362 11.60 -12.81 -2.19
C TYR A 362 12.08 -14.16 -2.74
N ALA A 363 12.39 -14.24 -4.04
CA ALA A 363 12.81 -15.47 -4.68
C ALA A 363 14.14 -15.97 -4.10
N ASN A 364 15.16 -15.12 -4.07
CA ASN A 364 16.49 -15.45 -3.57
C ASN A 364 16.48 -15.90 -2.10
N GLU A 365 15.82 -15.16 -1.21
CA GLU A 365 15.84 -15.49 0.22
C GLU A 365 14.94 -16.67 0.58
N SER A 366 13.90 -16.96 -0.22
CA SER A 366 13.17 -18.23 -0.11
C SER A 366 14.05 -19.39 -0.57
N PHE A 367 14.78 -19.21 -1.67
CA PHE A 367 15.71 -20.19 -2.21
C PHE A 367 16.86 -20.50 -1.25
N MET A 368 17.39 -19.51 -0.53
CA MET A 368 18.40 -19.71 0.51
C MET A 368 17.93 -20.62 1.65
N ASP A 369 16.66 -20.54 2.04
CA ASP A 369 16.07 -21.44 3.04
C ASP A 369 15.91 -22.87 2.50
N GLU A 370 15.59 -23.03 1.23
CA GLU A 370 15.50 -24.34 0.56
C GLU A 370 16.88 -24.99 0.33
N ILE A 371 17.91 -24.18 0.05
CA ILE A 371 19.33 -24.57 0.05
C ILE A 371 19.70 -25.12 1.44
N ALA A 372 19.33 -24.40 2.51
CA ALA A 372 19.59 -24.84 3.87
C ALA A 372 18.90 -26.16 4.22
N GLU A 373 17.64 -26.34 3.82
CA GLU A 373 16.93 -27.60 4.01
C GLU A 373 17.55 -28.76 3.23
N THR A 374 17.91 -28.55 1.97
CA THR A 374 18.50 -29.58 1.10
C THR A 374 19.79 -30.14 1.71
N LEU A 375 20.59 -29.29 2.35
CA LEU A 375 21.83 -29.67 3.01
C LEU A 375 21.69 -29.99 4.49
N ASN A 376 20.49 -29.91 5.06
CA ASN A 376 20.24 -30.03 6.50
C ASN A 376 21.12 -29.06 7.33
N LEU A 377 21.26 -27.83 6.85
CA LEU A 377 21.95 -26.72 7.52
C LEU A 377 20.95 -25.76 8.16
N SER A 378 21.42 -24.94 9.09
CA SER A 378 20.63 -23.81 9.61
C SER A 378 20.47 -22.74 8.51
N PRO A 379 19.29 -22.11 8.36
CA PRO A 379 19.09 -20.96 7.48
C PRO A 379 20.07 -19.80 7.73
N VAL A 380 20.54 -19.66 8.98
CA VAL A 380 21.55 -18.65 9.35
C VAL A 380 22.94 -19.08 8.83
N ALA A 381 23.32 -20.34 9.04
CA ALA A 381 24.65 -20.84 8.67
C ALA A 381 24.92 -20.75 7.16
N VAL A 382 23.93 -21.09 6.33
CA VAL A 382 24.07 -20.95 4.87
C VAL A 382 24.28 -19.50 4.46
N ARG A 383 23.58 -18.54 5.09
CA ARG A 383 23.79 -17.11 4.85
C ARG A 383 25.15 -16.65 5.32
N GLU A 384 25.61 -17.08 6.50
CA GLU A 384 26.93 -16.73 7.04
C GLU A 384 28.09 -17.21 6.14
N VAL A 385 28.00 -18.44 5.61
CA VAL A 385 29.01 -18.99 4.70
C VAL A 385 29.11 -18.17 3.42
N ASN A 386 27.97 -17.74 2.87
CA ASN A 386 27.92 -17.07 1.58
C ASN A 386 27.94 -15.53 1.64
N ALA A 387 27.64 -14.89 2.78
CA ALA A 387 27.51 -13.44 2.86
C ALA A 387 28.78 -12.70 2.44
N LEU A 388 28.58 -11.60 1.70
CA LEU A 388 29.66 -10.71 1.28
C LEU A 388 30.42 -10.13 2.49
N ARG A 389 31.75 -10.05 2.35
CA ARG A 389 32.68 -9.45 3.31
C ARG A 389 33.47 -8.33 2.66
N GLN A 390 34.17 -7.54 3.46
CA GLN A 390 35.04 -6.48 2.95
C GLN A 390 36.07 -7.05 1.98
N GLY A 391 36.20 -6.45 0.79
CA GLY A 391 37.13 -6.89 -0.25
C GLY A 391 36.59 -8.01 -1.15
N ASP A 392 35.39 -8.53 -0.91
CA ASP A 392 34.72 -9.43 -1.85
C ASP A 392 34.26 -8.70 -3.12
N THR A 393 33.83 -9.48 -4.11
CA THR A 393 33.21 -8.96 -5.34
C THR A 393 31.72 -9.29 -5.40
N SER A 394 30.91 -8.30 -5.79
CA SER A 394 29.48 -8.47 -6.02
C SER A 394 29.18 -9.47 -7.15
N VAL A 395 27.90 -9.72 -7.41
CA VAL A 395 27.42 -10.54 -8.53
C VAL A 395 27.78 -9.93 -9.89
N THR A 396 28.04 -8.61 -9.93
CA THR A 396 28.45 -7.87 -11.13
C THR A 396 29.97 -7.75 -11.26
N GLY A 397 30.74 -8.33 -10.34
CA GLY A 397 32.19 -8.21 -10.29
C GLY A 397 32.72 -6.92 -9.63
N GLN A 398 31.86 -6.09 -9.03
CA GLN A 398 32.30 -4.90 -8.31
C GLN A 398 33.09 -5.27 -7.05
N LEU A 399 34.32 -4.77 -6.92
CA LEU A 399 35.10 -4.88 -5.68
C LEU A 399 34.50 -3.98 -4.59
N PHE A 400 34.22 -4.54 -3.42
CA PHE A 400 33.69 -3.79 -2.28
C PHE A 400 34.81 -3.32 -1.35
N ASP A 401 35.46 -2.21 -1.74
CA ASP A 401 36.56 -1.57 -1.01
C ASP A 401 36.30 -0.08 -0.64
N LYS A 402 35.19 0.52 -1.09
CA LYS A 402 34.88 1.95 -0.90
C LYS A 402 33.90 2.27 0.23
N HIS A 403 33.25 1.26 0.78
CA HIS A 403 32.32 1.36 1.90
C HIS A 403 32.49 0.16 2.84
N THR A 404 31.98 0.27 4.06
CA THR A 404 31.90 -0.85 5.00
C THR A 404 30.89 -1.88 4.49
N VAL A 405 31.34 -3.13 4.31
CA VAL A 405 30.46 -4.26 4.00
C VAL A 405 29.92 -4.86 5.29
N SER A 406 28.63 -4.66 5.56
CA SER A 406 28.01 -5.00 6.86
C SER A 406 26.97 -6.13 6.77
N ALA A 407 26.94 -6.91 5.69
CA ALA A 407 25.99 -8.03 5.50
C ALA A 407 25.99 -9.03 6.69
N VAL A 408 27.17 -9.44 7.15
CA VAL A 408 27.31 -10.33 8.32
C VAL A 408 26.92 -9.61 9.62
N GLU A 409 27.21 -8.32 9.75
CA GLU A 409 26.88 -7.55 10.95
C GLU A 409 25.37 -7.39 11.15
N VAL A 410 24.64 -7.01 10.08
CA VAL A 410 23.18 -6.87 10.14
C VAL A 410 22.51 -8.22 10.37
N LEU A 411 23.05 -9.30 9.78
CA LEU A 411 22.60 -10.67 10.01
C LEU A 411 22.72 -11.04 11.49
N ASN A 412 23.91 -10.90 12.07
CA ASN A 412 24.17 -11.27 13.46
C ASN A 412 23.32 -10.44 14.42
N LYS A 413 23.21 -9.12 14.22
CA LYS A 413 22.38 -8.26 15.07
C LYS A 413 20.91 -8.65 15.03
N ALA A 414 20.36 -9.01 13.87
CA ALA A 414 18.98 -9.46 13.76
C ALA A 414 18.78 -10.84 14.40
N VAL A 415 19.71 -11.77 14.20
CA VAL A 415 19.70 -13.12 14.79
C VAL A 415 19.77 -13.07 16.32
N ASP A 416 20.70 -12.28 16.86
CA ASP A 416 20.90 -12.12 18.30
C ASP A 416 19.68 -11.47 18.95
N ALA A 417 19.20 -10.36 18.40
CA ALA A 417 18.07 -9.61 18.98
C ALA A 417 16.72 -10.33 18.84
N SER A 418 16.58 -11.28 17.91
CA SER A 418 15.40 -12.14 17.79
C SER A 418 15.53 -13.46 18.57
N GLU A 419 16.70 -13.74 19.14
CA GLU A 419 17.02 -15.04 19.75
C GLU A 419 16.70 -16.21 18.80
N PHE A 420 17.02 -16.04 17.51
CA PHE A 420 16.47 -16.84 16.40
C PHE A 420 16.49 -18.35 16.65
N ALA A 421 17.63 -18.90 17.09
CA ALA A 421 17.78 -20.33 17.34
C ALA A 421 16.87 -20.83 18.48
N ALA A 422 16.83 -20.10 19.60
CA ALA A 422 15.98 -20.42 20.74
C ALA A 422 14.50 -20.32 20.37
N ARG A 423 14.11 -19.26 19.65
CA ARG A 423 12.73 -19.07 19.18
C ARG A 423 12.29 -20.14 18.19
N ARG A 424 13.17 -20.51 17.26
CA ARG A 424 12.92 -21.58 16.29
C ARG A 424 12.73 -22.93 16.98
N GLN A 425 13.53 -23.24 18.00
CA GLN A 425 13.35 -24.45 18.80
C GLN A 425 12.04 -24.41 19.58
N HIS A 426 11.73 -23.29 20.23
CA HIS A 426 10.47 -23.10 20.94
C HIS A 426 9.24 -23.33 20.05
N TYR A 427 9.25 -22.79 18.83
CA TYR A 427 8.14 -22.98 17.88
C TYR A 427 8.02 -24.42 17.36
N ARG A 428 9.12 -25.16 17.22
CA ARG A 428 9.04 -26.62 16.95
C ARG A 428 8.34 -27.35 18.09
N GLU A 429 8.73 -27.07 19.33
CA GLU A 429 8.13 -27.69 20.51
C GLU A 429 6.65 -27.32 20.64
N LEU A 430 6.26 -26.08 20.34
CA LEU A 430 4.85 -25.68 20.28
C LEU A 430 4.10 -26.40 19.16
N ASN A 431 4.66 -26.49 17.95
CA ASN A 431 4.01 -27.15 16.82
C ASN A 431 3.85 -28.66 17.05
N GLN A 432 4.79 -29.31 17.73
CA GLN A 432 4.71 -30.72 18.13
C GLN A 432 3.58 -31.02 19.13
N LYS A 433 3.15 -30.03 19.93
CA LYS A 433 1.97 -30.17 20.80
C LYS A 433 0.65 -30.23 20.03
N GLY A 434 0.67 -29.89 18.73
CA GLY A 434 -0.52 -29.87 17.87
C GLY A 434 -1.40 -28.65 18.11
N GLY A 435 -2.70 -28.79 17.81
CA GLY A 435 -3.67 -27.69 17.83
C GLY A 435 -3.85 -27.02 16.47
N VAL A 436 -4.75 -26.03 16.41
CA VAL A 436 -5.16 -25.36 15.16
C VAL A 436 -4.10 -24.39 14.65
N TYR A 437 -3.32 -23.79 15.56
CA TYR A 437 -2.27 -22.83 15.20
C TYR A 437 -0.93 -23.53 15.00
N ARG A 438 -0.18 -23.05 14.01
CA ARG A 438 1.24 -23.32 13.83
C ARG A 438 2.03 -22.03 13.91
N TYR A 439 3.19 -22.07 14.55
CA TYR A 439 4.05 -20.92 14.77
C TYR A 439 5.30 -21.03 13.91
N GLY A 440 5.79 -19.90 13.41
CA GLY A 440 7.01 -19.91 12.64
C GLY A 440 7.84 -18.65 12.73
N ILE A 441 9.11 -18.84 12.39
CA ILE A 441 10.13 -17.78 12.38
C ILE A 441 10.93 -17.92 11.09
N GLY A 442 11.12 -16.80 10.40
CA GLY A 442 11.82 -16.74 9.11
C GLY A 442 12.74 -15.54 9.04
N ILE A 443 13.78 -15.64 8.22
CA ILE A 443 14.84 -14.63 8.08
C ILE A 443 15.07 -14.29 6.61
N ALA A 444 15.42 -13.04 6.34
CA ALA A 444 15.83 -12.56 5.03
C ALA A 444 16.97 -11.54 5.16
N LEU A 445 17.95 -11.62 4.25
CA LEU A 445 19.10 -10.72 4.16
C LEU A 445 19.15 -10.05 2.78
N SER A 446 19.45 -8.75 2.72
CA SER A 446 19.59 -8.01 1.46
C SER A 446 20.69 -6.95 1.52
N TYR A 447 21.04 -6.48 0.33
CA TYR A 447 21.85 -5.30 0.09
C TYR A 447 21.22 -4.46 -1.02
N ARG A 448 21.44 -3.15 -0.99
CA ARG A 448 20.91 -2.23 -2.00
C ARG A 448 21.93 -1.16 -2.34
N GLY A 449 22.12 -0.92 -3.64
CA GLY A 449 22.88 0.23 -4.14
C GLY A 449 22.17 1.55 -3.85
N CYS A 450 22.88 2.54 -3.31
CA CYS A 450 22.32 3.84 -2.91
C CYS A 450 22.66 4.93 -3.93
N SER A 451 21.89 5.00 -5.02
CA SER A 451 21.91 6.05 -6.05
C SER A 451 20.98 5.63 -7.18
N ILE A 452 20.79 6.52 -8.17
CA ILE A 452 20.27 6.09 -9.47
C ILE A 452 21.11 4.90 -9.94
N GLY A 453 22.44 4.99 -9.94
CA GLY A 453 23.32 3.90 -10.37
C GLY A 453 23.71 4.04 -11.83
N ALA A 454 24.39 3.04 -12.40
CA ALA A 454 24.95 3.13 -13.74
C ALA A 454 23.89 3.12 -14.86
N GLU A 455 22.62 2.88 -14.52
CA GLU A 455 21.49 2.99 -15.44
C GLU A 455 21.15 4.44 -15.83
N GLY A 456 21.63 5.46 -15.10
CA GLY A 456 21.23 6.84 -15.37
C GLY A 456 22.11 7.93 -14.76
N VAL A 457 21.74 9.19 -15.02
CA VAL A 457 22.45 10.37 -14.52
C VAL A 457 22.03 10.68 -13.09
N ASP A 458 23.00 10.89 -12.21
CA ASP A 458 22.79 11.19 -10.80
C ASP A 458 23.47 12.50 -10.40
N THR A 459 22.68 13.53 -10.07
CA THR A 459 23.18 14.84 -9.59
C THR A 459 22.14 15.49 -8.68
N SER A 460 22.52 16.40 -7.78
CA SER A 460 21.53 17.17 -7.01
C SER A 460 21.98 18.59 -6.76
N THR A 461 21.01 19.48 -6.58
CA THR A 461 21.22 20.90 -6.33
C THR A 461 20.64 21.31 -4.97
N ALA A 462 21.29 22.26 -4.31
CA ALA A 462 20.77 22.98 -3.16
C ALA A 462 20.93 24.49 -3.35
N LEU A 463 20.05 25.28 -2.75
CA LEU A 463 20.17 26.74 -2.66
C LEU A 463 20.14 27.12 -1.18
N ILE A 464 21.20 27.80 -0.73
CA ILE A 464 21.31 28.29 0.66
C ILE A 464 21.44 29.81 0.63
N GLN A 465 20.66 30.47 1.48
CA GLN A 465 20.79 31.90 1.76
C GLN A 465 20.88 32.10 3.27
N VAL A 466 21.98 32.70 3.73
CA VAL A 466 22.11 33.16 5.12
C VAL A 466 21.73 34.64 5.19
N ASN A 467 20.69 34.94 5.96
CA ASN A 467 20.16 36.28 6.17
C ASN A 467 21.03 37.07 7.17
N GLU A 468 20.88 38.39 7.20
CA GLU A 468 21.69 39.26 8.08
C GLU A 468 21.56 38.92 9.57
N ASP A 469 20.39 38.47 10.00
CA ASP A 469 20.09 38.07 11.38
C ASP A 469 20.65 36.67 11.74
N GLY A 470 21.31 36.01 10.79
CA GLY A 470 21.86 34.67 10.91
C GLY A 470 20.84 33.55 10.70
N SER A 471 19.58 33.87 10.35
CA SER A 471 18.64 32.83 9.90
C SER A 471 19.05 32.30 8.52
N VAL A 472 18.72 31.04 8.23
CA VAL A 472 19.13 30.36 7.00
C VAL A 472 17.91 29.83 6.25
N ASN A 473 17.78 30.24 4.99
CA ASN A 473 16.82 29.67 4.05
C ASN A 473 17.50 28.56 3.24
N LEU A 474 16.83 27.41 3.11
CA LEU A 474 17.33 26.23 2.43
C LEU A 474 16.30 25.71 1.43
N ALA A 475 16.74 25.37 0.23
CA ALA A 475 15.95 24.62 -0.75
C ALA A 475 16.79 23.55 -1.43
N THR A 476 16.17 22.44 -1.85
CA THR A 476 16.85 21.34 -2.58
C THR A 476 16.04 20.90 -3.80
N SER A 477 16.70 20.34 -4.80
CA SER A 477 16.04 19.80 -6.00
C SER A 477 15.30 18.48 -5.73
N VAL A 478 15.64 17.79 -4.64
CA VAL A 478 14.92 16.61 -4.15
C VAL A 478 13.67 17.01 -3.34
N SER A 479 12.63 16.18 -3.40
CA SER A 479 11.25 16.46 -3.01
C SER A 479 10.82 15.75 -1.72
N GLU A 480 10.01 16.42 -0.90
CA GLU A 480 9.31 15.79 0.22
C GLU A 480 8.06 15.02 -0.26
N ASN A 481 8.09 13.71 -0.09
CA ASN A 481 7.03 12.77 -0.43
C ASN A 481 6.36 12.15 0.81
N GLY A 482 6.73 12.60 2.02
CA GLY A 482 6.34 12.01 3.29
C GLY A 482 7.47 11.28 4.03
N GLN A 483 8.66 11.14 3.44
CA GLN A 483 9.82 10.46 4.02
C GLN A 483 10.57 11.28 5.09
N GLY A 484 10.26 12.57 5.24
CA GLY A 484 10.93 13.45 6.21
C GLY A 484 12.21 14.10 5.65
N LEU A 485 12.26 14.30 4.34
CA LEU A 485 13.34 14.97 3.62
C LEU A 485 13.59 16.38 4.14
N GLN A 486 12.54 17.19 4.34
CA GLN A 486 12.73 18.57 4.83
C GLN A 486 13.42 18.58 6.19
N THR A 487 13.11 17.60 7.05
CA THR A 487 13.75 17.49 8.36
C THR A 487 15.20 17.04 8.23
N ALA A 488 15.48 16.01 7.41
CA ALA A 488 16.84 15.52 7.22
C ALA A 488 17.76 16.59 6.60
N MET A 489 17.30 17.29 5.57
CA MET A 489 18.04 18.36 4.91
C MET A 489 18.33 19.53 5.86
N SER A 490 17.33 19.96 6.62
CA SER A 490 17.52 21.01 7.63
C SER A 490 18.46 20.59 8.76
N LEU A 491 18.44 19.32 9.20
CA LEU A 491 19.41 18.82 10.19
C LEU A 491 20.84 18.82 9.66
N ILE A 492 21.04 18.42 8.40
CA ILE A 492 22.36 18.47 7.76
C ILE A 492 22.85 19.92 7.69
N ALA A 493 22.02 20.86 7.26
CA ALA A 493 22.38 22.28 7.23
C ALA A 493 22.66 22.85 8.64
N ALA A 494 21.82 22.53 9.64
CA ALA A 494 21.97 22.97 11.02
C ALA A 494 23.30 22.52 11.62
N GLU A 495 23.61 21.23 11.51
CA GLU A 495 24.87 20.67 12.00
C GLU A 495 26.06 21.25 11.23
N THR A 496 25.90 21.51 9.92
CA THR A 496 26.96 22.08 9.10
C THR A 496 27.29 23.51 9.54
N PHE A 497 26.30 24.37 9.74
CA PHE A 497 26.54 25.75 10.21
C PHE A 497 26.71 25.86 11.73
N GLY A 498 26.47 24.78 12.48
CA GLY A 498 26.56 24.76 13.93
C GLY A 498 25.47 25.58 14.62
N ILE A 499 24.30 25.75 13.98
CA ILE A 499 23.18 26.56 14.47
C ILE A 499 22.01 25.69 14.93
N GLU A 500 21.01 26.30 15.58
CA GLU A 500 19.80 25.59 15.99
C GLU A 500 18.87 25.37 14.79
N LEU A 501 18.11 24.27 14.82
CA LEU A 501 17.13 23.97 13.77
C LEU A 501 16.05 25.07 13.64
N ALA A 502 15.78 25.81 14.71
CA ALA A 502 14.82 26.91 14.73
C ALA A 502 15.29 28.14 13.91
N ASP A 503 16.60 28.27 13.65
CA ASP A 503 17.15 29.33 12.80
C ASP A 503 17.11 28.95 11.30
N LEU A 504 16.55 27.78 10.94
CA LEU A 504 16.46 27.27 9.57
C LEU A 504 15.02 27.22 9.06
N HIS A 505 14.85 27.64 7.81
CA HIS A 505 13.60 27.53 7.08
C HIS A 505 13.81 26.76 5.77
N PHE A 506 13.14 25.61 5.64
CA PHE A 506 13.11 24.86 4.39
C PHE A 506 12.02 25.43 3.48
N MET A 507 12.40 25.80 2.26
CA MET A 507 11.51 26.31 1.23
C MET A 507 11.36 25.26 0.13
N GLU A 508 10.14 25.09 -0.40
CA GLU A 508 9.92 24.28 -1.60
C GLU A 508 10.15 25.16 -2.84
N PRO A 509 11.24 24.95 -3.61
CA PRO A 509 11.59 25.84 -4.70
C PRO A 509 10.74 25.54 -5.96
N PRO A 510 10.33 26.58 -6.70
CA PRO A 510 9.81 26.38 -8.05
C PRO A 510 10.94 25.98 -9.02
N THR A 511 10.60 25.28 -10.10
CA THR A 511 11.57 24.84 -11.12
C THR A 511 12.30 25.98 -11.84
N SER A 512 11.78 27.21 -11.76
CA SER A 512 12.43 28.42 -12.28
C SER A 512 13.56 28.95 -11.40
N VAL A 513 13.67 28.48 -10.15
CA VAL A 513 14.66 28.94 -9.17
C VAL A 513 15.75 27.91 -8.94
N ILE A 514 15.42 26.62 -8.89
CA ILE A 514 16.41 25.57 -8.61
C ILE A 514 16.81 24.78 -9.86
N GLY A 515 18.06 24.33 -9.89
CA GLY A 515 18.57 23.43 -10.93
C GLY A 515 17.96 22.02 -10.83
N ASP A 516 17.89 21.35 -11.99
CA ASP A 516 17.41 19.97 -12.06
C ASP A 516 18.41 19.01 -11.40
N GLY A 517 17.94 18.31 -10.36
CA GLY A 517 18.69 17.25 -9.67
C GLY A 517 18.03 15.88 -9.79
N GLY A 518 17.19 15.69 -10.82
CA GLY A 518 16.52 14.43 -11.10
C GLY A 518 15.48 14.01 -10.06
N SER A 519 15.04 12.76 -10.15
CA SER A 519 13.97 12.22 -9.32
C SER A 519 14.39 11.98 -7.86
N THR A 520 13.43 12.13 -6.95
CA THR A 520 13.57 11.68 -5.55
C THR A 520 13.17 10.21 -5.43
N ALA A 521 14.05 9.34 -5.92
CA ALA A 521 13.90 7.89 -5.98
C ALA A 521 15.19 7.18 -5.52
N ALA A 522 15.29 5.87 -5.72
CA ALA A 522 16.53 5.09 -5.58
C ALA A 522 17.28 5.24 -4.24
N THR A 523 16.55 5.59 -3.16
CA THR A 523 17.10 5.80 -1.81
C THR A 523 18.22 6.86 -1.76
N ARG A 524 18.33 7.71 -2.79
CA ARG A 524 19.42 8.69 -2.94
C ARG A 524 19.19 10.01 -2.23
N GLY A 525 17.94 10.36 -1.92
CA GLY A 525 17.53 11.72 -1.52
C GLY A 525 18.43 12.34 -0.45
N THR A 526 18.67 11.62 0.66
CA THR A 526 19.57 12.05 1.75
C THR A 526 21.00 12.26 1.24
N MET A 527 21.54 11.30 0.49
CA MET A 527 22.91 11.31 -0.01
C MET A 527 23.19 12.52 -0.88
N VAL A 528 22.41 12.67 -1.95
CA VAL A 528 22.69 13.67 -2.99
C VAL A 528 22.24 15.06 -2.57
N GLY A 529 21.11 15.16 -1.86
CA GLY A 529 20.58 16.44 -1.38
C GLY A 529 21.48 16.99 -0.27
N GLY A 530 21.88 16.13 0.66
CA GLY A 530 22.83 16.51 1.70
C GLY A 530 24.22 16.83 1.14
N GLY A 531 24.70 16.08 0.14
CA GLY A 531 25.94 16.41 -0.56
C GLY A 531 25.91 17.80 -1.19
N ALA A 532 24.80 18.17 -1.82
CA ALA A 532 24.62 19.52 -2.40
C ALA A 532 24.56 20.61 -1.31
N ILE A 533 23.96 20.32 -0.15
CA ILE A 533 23.96 21.23 1.00
C ILE A 533 25.38 21.46 1.51
N LEU A 534 26.19 20.40 1.66
CA LEU A 534 27.57 20.52 2.12
C LEU A 534 28.41 21.35 1.15
N ASP A 535 28.26 21.14 -0.16
CA ASP A 535 28.97 21.93 -1.18
C ASP A 535 28.61 23.43 -1.11
N ALA A 536 27.32 23.77 -1.01
CA ALA A 536 26.88 25.17 -0.83
C ALA A 536 27.41 25.77 0.49
N ALA A 537 27.29 25.01 1.59
CA ALA A 537 27.67 25.48 2.91
C ALA A 537 29.17 25.73 3.01
N ASP A 538 30.03 24.87 2.46
CA ASP A 538 31.47 25.05 2.49
C ASP A 538 31.92 26.33 1.75
N LYS A 539 31.29 26.63 0.61
CA LYS A 539 31.52 27.89 -0.12
C LYS A 539 31.12 29.11 0.71
N ILE A 540 29.95 29.07 1.36
CA ILE A 540 29.47 30.14 2.25
C ILE A 540 30.41 30.31 3.45
N LYS A 541 30.83 29.22 4.09
CA LYS A 541 31.75 29.27 5.23
C LYS A 541 33.11 29.87 4.84
N ARG A 542 33.66 29.50 3.68
CA ARG A 542 34.90 30.11 3.17
C ARG A 542 34.77 31.62 2.99
N ARG A 543 33.62 32.10 2.51
CA ARG A 543 33.33 33.54 2.41
C ARG A 543 33.28 34.21 3.77
N ILE A 544 32.61 33.61 4.76
CA ILE A 544 32.60 34.12 6.14
C ILE A 544 34.03 34.18 6.70
N LEU A 545 34.80 33.09 6.57
CA LEU A 545 36.18 33.01 7.04
C LEU A 545 37.13 34.01 6.35
N SER A 546 36.87 34.35 5.09
CA SER A 546 37.63 35.39 4.40
C SER A 546 37.51 36.77 5.05
N VAL A 547 36.42 37.01 5.79
CA VAL A 547 36.16 38.27 6.50
C VAL A 547 36.54 38.19 7.98
N VAL A 548 36.20 37.09 8.65
CA VAL A 548 36.37 36.96 10.12
C VAL A 548 37.59 36.16 10.54
N GLY A 549 38.35 35.60 9.60
CA GLY A 549 39.46 34.69 9.88
C GLY A 549 40.52 35.28 10.80
N ASP A 550 40.78 36.58 10.70
CA ASP A 550 41.73 37.29 11.57
C ASP A 550 41.20 37.39 13.01
N SER A 551 39.88 37.49 13.19
CA SER A 551 39.25 37.51 14.52
C SER A 551 39.33 36.15 15.24
N ILE A 552 39.46 35.05 14.50
CA ILE A 552 39.54 33.68 15.04
C ILE A 552 40.93 33.04 14.88
N GLY A 553 41.86 33.72 14.21
CA GLY A 553 43.23 33.26 13.99
C GLY A 553 43.41 32.12 12.97
N THR A 554 42.43 31.88 12.09
CA THR A 554 42.57 30.94 10.96
C THR A 554 41.60 31.31 9.84
N ARG A 555 41.99 31.03 8.59
CA ARG A 555 41.12 31.13 7.40
C ARG A 555 40.81 29.76 6.79
N GLU A 556 41.40 28.69 7.33
CA GLU A 556 41.24 27.34 6.82
C GLU A 556 40.01 26.69 7.44
N LEU A 557 39.10 26.22 6.59
CA LEU A 557 37.86 25.60 7.06
C LEU A 557 38.12 24.36 7.93
N SER A 558 39.14 23.57 7.59
CA SER A 558 39.56 22.37 8.34
C SER A 558 40.09 22.66 9.74
N GLU A 559 40.47 23.91 10.03
CA GLU A 559 40.93 24.35 11.35
C GLU A 559 39.81 24.98 12.18
N THR A 560 38.57 24.96 11.69
CA THR A 560 37.40 25.53 12.36
C THR A 560 36.37 24.50 12.74
N ARG A 561 35.73 24.69 13.89
CA ARG A 561 34.55 23.95 14.34
C ARG A 561 33.36 24.91 14.42
N TRP A 562 32.27 24.55 13.77
CA TRP A 562 31.03 25.32 13.75
C TRP A 562 30.04 24.61 14.67
N GLN A 563 29.72 25.20 15.82
CA GLN A 563 28.97 24.52 16.87
C GLN A 563 28.34 25.50 17.86
N ASN A 564 27.11 25.23 18.31
CA ASN A 564 26.40 26.00 19.35
C ASN A 564 26.27 27.51 19.03
N GLY A 565 26.12 27.86 17.75
CA GLY A 565 26.07 29.24 17.28
C GLY A 565 27.43 29.92 17.19
N PHE A 566 28.55 29.21 17.28
CA PHE A 566 29.90 29.78 17.21
C PHE A 566 30.74 29.17 16.09
N ILE A 567 31.63 29.99 15.53
CA ILE A 567 32.77 29.58 14.70
C ILE A 567 34.00 29.58 15.62
N ILE A 568 34.60 28.42 15.84
CA ILE A 568 35.63 28.18 16.86
C ILE A 568 36.91 27.69 16.17
N ASN A 569 38.07 28.23 16.53
CA ASN A 569 39.35 27.67 16.11
C ASN A 569 39.62 26.36 16.88
N ILE A 570 39.94 25.27 16.16
CA ILE A 570 40.16 23.94 16.77
C ILE A 570 41.42 23.91 17.64
N GLN A 571 42.43 24.72 17.29
CA GLN A 571 43.70 24.79 18.02
C GLN A 571 43.63 25.70 19.26
N ASP A 572 42.68 26.65 19.29
CA ASP A 572 42.48 27.60 20.38
C ASP A 572 40.98 27.91 20.53
N SER A 573 40.32 27.23 21.47
CA SER A 573 38.87 27.37 21.68
C SER A 573 38.43 28.74 22.21
N GLU A 574 39.35 29.55 22.75
CA GLU A 574 39.05 30.92 23.17
C GLU A 574 38.90 31.85 21.96
N ARG A 575 39.55 31.52 20.84
CA ARG A 575 39.36 32.19 19.56
C ARG A 575 38.09 31.70 18.87
N ARG A 576 36.99 32.34 19.23
CA ARG A 576 35.67 32.08 18.66
C ARG A 576 34.91 33.36 18.37
N ILE A 577 34.00 33.29 17.39
CA ILE A 577 33.06 34.35 17.07
C ILE A 577 31.65 33.79 16.99
N ASP A 578 30.67 34.53 17.50
CA ASP A 578 29.25 34.22 17.33
C ASP A 578 28.88 34.24 15.83
N PHE A 579 28.11 33.25 15.38
CA PHE A 579 27.74 33.06 13.98
C PHE A 579 26.98 34.26 13.44
N LYS A 580 26.03 34.81 14.21
CA LYS A 580 25.23 36.00 13.79
C LYS A 580 26.13 37.22 13.62
N THR A 581 27.07 37.41 14.54
CA THR A 581 28.10 38.45 14.46
C THR A 581 29.00 38.28 13.22
N ALA A 582 29.42 37.06 12.91
CA ALA A 582 30.26 36.77 11.75
C ALA A 582 29.53 37.02 10.43
N VAL A 583 28.26 36.61 10.35
CA VAL A 583 27.36 36.87 9.22
C VAL A 583 27.17 38.37 9.01
N ASN A 584 26.89 39.13 10.06
CA ASN A 584 26.73 40.58 9.99
C ASN A 584 28.00 41.27 9.48
N LYS A 585 29.18 40.92 10.02
CA LYS A 585 30.47 41.42 9.51
C LYS A 585 30.68 41.12 8.03
N THR A 586 30.31 39.91 7.59
CA THR A 586 30.45 39.48 6.19
C THR A 586 29.54 40.28 5.25
N LYS A 587 28.32 40.61 5.70
CA LYS A 587 27.41 41.51 4.98
C LYS A 587 28.00 42.91 4.83
N TRP A 588 28.54 43.50 5.90
CA TRP A 588 29.16 44.83 5.85
C TRP A 588 30.43 44.86 4.98
N ALA A 589 31.08 43.72 4.78
CA ALA A 589 32.15 43.54 3.81
C ALA A 589 31.66 43.37 2.35
N SER A 590 30.35 43.49 2.08
CA SER A 590 29.74 43.30 0.76
C SER A 590 29.99 41.91 0.14
N VAL A 591 30.12 40.87 0.98
CA VAL A 591 30.32 39.49 0.55
C VAL A 591 28.99 38.74 0.60
N SER A 592 28.61 38.13 -0.53
CA SER A 592 27.33 37.39 -0.65
C SER A 592 27.33 36.09 0.16
N LEU A 593 26.28 35.89 0.94
CA LEU A 593 26.00 34.65 1.68
C LEU A 593 24.85 33.84 1.06
N THR A 594 24.63 33.99 -0.25
CA THR A 594 23.76 33.12 -1.06
C THR A 594 24.60 32.26 -1.99
N GLU A 595 24.29 30.97 -2.10
CA GLU A 595 25.05 30.05 -2.95
C GLU A 595 24.23 28.85 -3.45
N TYR A 596 24.55 28.40 -4.66
CA TYR A 596 24.13 27.11 -5.21
C TYR A 596 25.16 26.03 -4.89
N GLY A 597 24.66 24.93 -4.33
CA GLY A 597 25.39 23.69 -4.17
C GLY A 597 25.11 22.74 -5.33
N TRP A 598 26.15 22.10 -5.87
CA TRP A 598 26.04 21.12 -6.94
C TRP A 598 26.81 19.85 -6.57
N PHE A 599 26.09 18.75 -6.40
CA PHE A 599 26.69 17.47 -6.05
C PHE A 599 26.65 16.51 -7.23
N VAL A 600 27.81 15.94 -7.53
CA VAL A 600 27.99 14.82 -8.45
C VAL A 600 28.54 13.66 -7.62
N PRO A 601 27.85 12.49 -7.59
CA PRO A 601 28.36 11.32 -6.90
C PRO A 601 29.69 10.82 -7.48
N PRO A 602 30.44 9.99 -6.72
CA PRO A 602 31.64 9.34 -7.23
C PRO A 602 31.37 8.55 -8.52
N PRO A 603 32.38 8.41 -9.41
CA PRO A 603 32.21 7.73 -10.69
C PRO A 603 31.87 6.25 -10.51
N ILE A 604 31.02 5.75 -11.41
CA ILE A 604 30.54 4.37 -11.50
C ILE A 604 30.71 3.87 -12.94
N HIS A 605 30.67 2.56 -13.17
CA HIS A 605 30.89 1.97 -14.49
C HIS A 605 30.05 0.71 -14.70
N TRP A 606 29.55 0.54 -15.92
CA TRP A 606 28.84 -0.66 -16.38
C TRP A 606 29.21 -0.96 -17.84
N ASP A 607 29.40 -2.24 -18.15
CA ASP A 607 29.60 -2.77 -19.50
C ASP A 607 28.35 -3.58 -19.89
N GLU A 608 27.50 -3.00 -20.73
CA GLU A 608 26.22 -3.62 -21.15
C GLU A 608 26.42 -4.91 -21.95
N GLU A 609 27.51 -5.02 -22.73
CA GLU A 609 27.76 -6.22 -23.53
C GLU A 609 28.21 -7.38 -22.64
N LYS A 610 29.03 -7.09 -21.62
CA LYS A 610 29.52 -8.11 -20.69
C LYS A 610 28.57 -8.37 -19.51
N GLY A 611 27.66 -7.46 -19.20
CA GLY A 611 26.79 -7.56 -18.04
C GLY A 611 27.56 -7.50 -16.72
N CYS A 612 28.55 -6.61 -16.61
CA CYS A 612 29.36 -6.50 -15.40
C CYS A 612 29.88 -5.07 -15.17
N GLY A 613 30.33 -4.78 -13.95
CA GLY A 613 30.85 -3.47 -13.59
C GLY A 613 30.69 -3.11 -12.12
N SER A 614 30.88 -1.83 -11.83
CA SER A 614 30.70 -1.16 -10.54
C SER A 614 29.48 -0.24 -10.59
N PRO A 615 28.26 -0.79 -10.47
CA PRO A 615 27.02 -0.06 -10.73
C PRO A 615 26.68 1.02 -9.70
N TYR A 616 27.23 0.95 -8.48
CA TYR A 616 26.95 1.91 -7.41
C TYR A 616 28.23 2.27 -6.65
N PHE A 617 28.33 3.49 -6.14
CA PHE A 617 29.47 3.93 -5.34
C PHE A 617 29.38 3.56 -3.84
N THR A 618 28.18 3.25 -3.34
CA THR A 618 27.97 2.75 -1.97
C THR A 618 26.71 1.89 -1.88
N TRP A 619 26.66 1.06 -0.84
CA TRP A 619 25.60 0.10 -0.58
C TRP A 619 25.15 0.15 0.88
N VAL A 620 23.89 -0.21 1.09
CA VAL A 620 23.27 -0.46 2.40
C VAL A 620 22.91 -1.92 2.52
N TYR A 621 22.84 -2.41 3.76
CA TYR A 621 22.56 -3.80 4.08
C TYR A 621 21.43 -3.89 5.09
N GLY A 622 20.60 -4.93 5.00
CA GLY A 622 19.50 -5.13 5.92
C GLY A 622 19.23 -6.59 6.17
N CYS A 623 18.81 -6.91 7.39
CA CYS A 623 18.31 -8.22 7.77
C CYS A 623 17.00 -8.05 8.54
N GLN A 624 15.98 -8.83 8.17
CA GLN A 624 14.71 -8.88 8.90
C GLN A 624 14.39 -10.32 9.32
N VAL A 625 13.92 -10.47 10.55
CA VAL A 625 13.39 -11.72 11.10
C VAL A 625 11.92 -11.50 11.40
N ALA A 626 11.05 -12.36 10.88
CA ALA A 626 9.60 -12.30 11.09
C ALA A 626 9.13 -13.52 11.90
N GLU A 627 8.25 -13.28 12.86
CA GLU A 627 7.56 -14.32 13.63
C GLU A 627 6.07 -14.28 13.28
N VAL A 628 5.48 -15.44 12.99
CA VAL A 628 4.08 -15.58 12.58
C VAL A 628 3.37 -16.68 13.34
N ARG A 629 2.03 -16.61 13.38
CA ARG A 629 1.19 -17.80 13.59
C ARG A 629 0.23 -17.97 12.42
N VAL A 630 -0.01 -19.22 12.05
CA VAL A 630 -0.92 -19.60 10.97
C VAL A 630 -2.02 -20.48 11.53
N ASN A 631 -3.27 -20.12 11.30
CA ASN A 631 -4.42 -20.96 11.57
C ASN A 631 -4.56 -21.99 10.44
N THR A 632 -4.25 -23.26 10.73
CA THR A 632 -4.22 -24.34 9.72
C THR A 632 -5.58 -24.69 9.14
N SER A 633 -6.65 -24.39 9.87
CA SER A 633 -8.04 -24.62 9.42
C SER A 633 -8.50 -23.61 8.37
N THR A 634 -7.93 -22.41 8.37
CA THR A 634 -8.41 -21.26 7.57
C THR A 634 -7.35 -20.65 6.65
N GLY A 635 -6.07 -20.89 6.89
CA GLY A 635 -4.95 -20.24 6.21
C GLY A 635 -4.66 -18.82 6.70
N LYS A 636 -5.35 -18.34 7.74
CA LYS A 636 -5.12 -17.00 8.28
C LYS A 636 -3.76 -16.92 8.98
N THR A 637 -2.95 -15.97 8.55
CA THR A 637 -1.61 -15.70 9.09
C THR A 637 -1.62 -14.37 9.84
N ASP A 638 -1.22 -14.40 11.12
CA ASP A 638 -0.98 -13.19 11.92
C ASP A 638 0.53 -12.95 12.06
N LEU A 639 0.97 -11.72 11.85
CA LEU A 639 2.32 -11.28 12.16
C LEU A 639 2.43 -11.02 13.67
N LEU A 640 3.31 -11.75 14.35
CA LEU A 640 3.50 -11.65 15.80
C LEU A 640 4.55 -10.60 16.16
N HIS A 641 5.68 -10.62 15.45
CA HIS A 641 6.81 -9.72 15.71
C HIS A 641 7.72 -9.60 14.50
N VAL A 642 8.46 -8.49 14.39
CA VAL A 642 9.55 -8.31 13.42
C VAL A 642 10.75 -7.68 14.12
N THR A 643 11.92 -8.27 13.90
CA THR A 643 13.23 -7.68 14.24
C THR A 643 13.90 -7.24 12.94
N ALA A 644 14.19 -5.94 12.81
CA ALA A 644 14.72 -5.33 11.60
C ALA A 644 16.04 -4.58 11.88
N ALA A 645 17.15 -5.11 11.38
CA ALA A 645 18.46 -4.48 11.45
C ALA A 645 18.86 -3.91 10.09
N HIS A 646 19.23 -2.62 10.05
CA HIS A 646 19.57 -1.91 8.81
C HIS A 646 20.82 -1.06 8.99
N ASP A 647 21.81 -1.23 8.11
CA ASP A 647 22.95 -0.32 7.98
C ASP A 647 22.55 0.89 7.14
N VAL A 648 22.54 2.05 7.78
CA VAL A 648 22.17 3.33 7.17
C VAL A 648 23.30 4.35 7.29
N GLY A 649 24.53 3.87 7.52
CA GLY A 649 25.69 4.70 7.75
C GLY A 649 25.62 5.44 9.09
N ARG A 650 24.89 6.54 9.13
CA ARG A 650 24.63 7.31 10.35
C ARG A 650 23.17 7.68 10.41
N VAL A 651 22.53 7.43 11.56
CA VAL A 651 21.15 7.80 11.80
C VAL A 651 21.08 9.31 12.08
N LEU A 652 20.55 10.06 11.11
CA LEU A 652 20.36 11.51 11.26
C LEU A 652 19.21 11.86 12.20
N ASN A 653 18.11 11.12 12.11
CA ASN A 653 16.91 11.31 12.92
C ASN A 653 16.33 9.93 13.31
N PRO A 654 16.47 9.50 14.57
CA PRO A 654 15.97 8.20 15.03
C PRO A 654 14.48 7.99 14.79
N VAL A 655 13.64 9.00 15.05
CA VAL A 655 12.18 8.91 14.84
C VAL A 655 11.85 8.75 13.35
N GLY A 656 12.56 9.47 12.48
CA GLY A 656 12.41 9.36 11.04
C GLY A 656 12.86 7.99 10.50
N PHE A 657 14.00 7.49 11.01
CA PHE A 657 14.54 6.17 10.68
C PHE A 657 13.57 5.06 11.08
N GLU A 658 13.12 5.03 12.34
CA GLU A 658 12.13 4.06 12.81
C GLU A 658 10.84 4.13 11.98
N GLY A 659 10.32 5.33 11.70
CA GLY A 659 9.13 5.51 10.87
C GLY A 659 9.27 4.94 9.46
N GLN A 660 10.44 5.07 8.83
CA GLN A 660 10.72 4.46 7.52
C GLN A 660 10.74 2.94 7.58
N VAL A 661 11.31 2.36 8.65
CA VAL A 661 11.34 0.91 8.88
C VAL A 661 9.93 0.36 9.13
N TYR A 662 9.16 0.98 10.04
CA TYR A 662 7.76 0.61 10.29
C TYR A 662 6.93 0.65 9.00
N GLY A 663 7.03 1.73 8.23
CA GLY A 663 6.31 1.85 6.96
C GLY A 663 6.75 0.83 5.91
N GLY A 664 8.04 0.51 5.84
CA GLY A 664 8.57 -0.49 4.91
C GLY A 664 8.12 -1.91 5.25
N VAL A 665 8.21 -2.31 6.52
CA VAL A 665 7.73 -3.61 6.99
C VAL A 665 6.22 -3.74 6.79
N ALA A 666 5.43 -2.69 7.07
CA ALA A 666 3.99 -2.72 6.83
C ALA A 666 3.66 -2.94 5.35
N GLN A 667 4.32 -2.21 4.44
CA GLN A 667 4.14 -2.37 3.00
C GLN A 667 4.58 -3.76 2.50
N GLY A 668 5.67 -4.30 3.05
CA GLY A 668 6.13 -5.65 2.73
C GLY A 668 5.23 -6.75 3.30
N PHE A 669 4.59 -6.54 4.47
CA PHE A 669 3.56 -7.44 5.00
C PHE A 669 2.32 -7.48 4.08
N GLY A 670 1.91 -6.32 3.57
CA GLY A 670 0.84 -6.25 2.57
C GLY A 670 1.18 -7.06 1.33
N TYR A 671 2.37 -6.84 0.77
CA TYR A 671 2.89 -7.62 -0.38
C TYR A 671 2.95 -9.13 -0.11
N ALA A 672 3.27 -9.52 1.12
CA ALA A 672 3.42 -10.93 1.51
C ALA A 672 2.07 -11.67 1.60
N LEU A 673 1.03 -11.03 2.16
CA LEU A 673 -0.18 -11.76 2.62
C LEU A 673 -1.51 -11.20 2.09
N LEU A 674 -1.60 -9.90 1.76
CA LEU A 674 -2.89 -9.22 1.61
C LEU A 674 -3.13 -8.64 0.22
N GLU A 675 -2.12 -8.01 -0.36
CA GLU A 675 -2.21 -7.14 -1.53
C GLU A 675 -2.26 -7.97 -2.81
N ASP A 676 -3.45 -8.48 -3.13
CA ASP A 676 -3.77 -9.19 -4.37
C ASP A 676 -4.50 -8.25 -5.33
N PHE A 677 -3.76 -7.65 -6.26
CA PHE A 677 -4.33 -6.77 -7.28
C PHE A 677 -4.96 -7.63 -8.39
N ASN A 678 -6.28 -7.85 -8.29
CA ASN A 678 -6.99 -8.70 -9.24
C ASN A 678 -7.16 -7.99 -10.59
N ILE A 679 -6.49 -8.53 -11.61
CA ILE A 679 -6.67 -8.21 -13.01
C ILE A 679 -7.03 -9.49 -13.77
N GLU A 680 -8.06 -9.41 -14.61
CA GLU A 680 -8.57 -10.53 -15.39
C GLU A 680 -8.75 -10.09 -16.85
N ASN A 681 -8.04 -10.76 -17.77
CA ASN A 681 -8.05 -10.44 -19.20
C ASN A 681 -7.77 -8.95 -19.48
N GLY A 682 -6.82 -8.36 -18.75
CA GLY A 682 -6.44 -6.95 -18.86
C GLY A 682 -7.39 -5.97 -18.16
N GLN A 683 -8.51 -6.44 -17.59
CA GLN A 683 -9.46 -5.59 -16.85
C GLN A 683 -9.18 -5.61 -15.36
N VAL A 684 -9.03 -4.43 -14.77
CA VAL A 684 -8.90 -4.24 -13.33
C VAL A 684 -10.20 -4.60 -12.63
N LYS A 685 -10.13 -5.44 -11.58
CA LYS A 685 -11.29 -5.85 -10.76
C LYS A 685 -11.23 -5.30 -9.34
N SER A 686 -10.04 -4.97 -8.86
CA SER A 686 -9.83 -4.38 -7.52
C SER A 686 -9.68 -2.86 -7.63
N GLU A 687 -10.78 -2.14 -7.86
CA GLU A 687 -10.77 -0.70 -8.16
C GLU A 687 -10.70 0.20 -6.89
N ASN A 688 -10.90 -0.33 -5.68
CA ASN A 688 -10.90 0.47 -4.44
C ASN A 688 -10.50 -0.38 -3.20
N PHE A 689 -10.30 0.23 -2.03
CA PHE A 689 -9.79 -0.41 -0.81
C PHE A 689 -10.74 -1.39 -0.11
N ASP A 690 -11.98 -1.51 -0.59
CA ASP A 690 -12.91 -2.58 -0.22
C ASP A 690 -12.59 -3.90 -0.94
N SER A 691 -11.93 -3.82 -2.10
CA SER A 691 -11.51 -4.96 -2.95
C SER A 691 -10.01 -5.18 -2.97
N TYR A 692 -9.20 -4.12 -2.84
CA TYR A 692 -7.75 -4.16 -2.66
C TYR A 692 -7.37 -3.92 -1.19
N LEU A 693 -6.88 -4.96 -0.51
CA LEU A 693 -6.73 -4.92 0.94
C LEU A 693 -5.33 -4.50 1.37
N LEU A 694 -5.22 -3.28 1.90
CA LEU A 694 -4.04 -2.81 2.61
C LEU A 694 -3.99 -3.33 4.06
N PRO A 695 -2.79 -3.47 4.65
CA PRO A 695 -2.64 -3.70 6.08
C PRO A 695 -3.30 -2.60 6.91
N THR A 696 -3.95 -2.98 8.01
CA THR A 696 -4.51 -2.06 9.00
C THR A 696 -3.60 -1.94 10.22
N MET A 697 -3.89 -0.96 11.09
CA MET A 697 -3.18 -0.78 12.36
C MET A 697 -3.25 -2.01 13.28
N LYS A 698 -4.23 -2.92 13.10
CA LYS A 698 -4.32 -4.17 13.89
C LYS A 698 -3.54 -5.34 13.27
N ASP A 699 -3.04 -5.19 12.05
CA ASP A 699 -2.27 -6.24 11.36
C ASP A 699 -0.76 -6.12 11.64
N ILE A 700 -0.30 -4.92 12.01
CA ILE A 700 1.12 -4.63 12.22
C ILE A 700 1.44 -4.52 13.72
N PRO A 701 2.24 -5.43 14.31
CA PRO A 701 2.65 -5.36 15.70
C PRO A 701 3.75 -4.33 15.93
N ARG A 702 4.14 -4.12 17.19
CA ARG A 702 5.38 -3.41 17.52
C ARG A 702 6.58 -4.19 16.96
N MET A 703 7.66 -3.49 16.62
CA MET A 703 8.85 -4.07 16.01
C MET A 703 10.09 -3.73 16.83
N THR A 704 11.11 -4.58 16.75
CA THR A 704 12.47 -4.26 17.20
C THR A 704 13.23 -3.67 16.02
N VAL A 705 13.53 -2.37 16.06
CA VAL A 705 14.28 -1.67 15.00
C VAL A 705 15.71 -1.41 15.46
N ILE A 706 16.69 -1.81 14.66
CA ILE A 706 18.12 -1.69 14.98
C ILE A 706 18.79 -0.90 13.87
N GLY A 707 19.26 0.30 14.20
CA GLY A 707 20.15 1.07 13.34
C GLY A 707 21.59 0.57 13.48
N VAL A 708 22.16 0.06 12.40
CA VAL A 708 23.59 -0.24 12.31
C VAL A 708 24.28 1.00 11.74
N GLU A 709 25.24 1.55 12.50
CA GLU A 709 25.91 2.79 12.13
C GLU A 709 27.35 2.54 11.68
N ASN A 710 27.55 2.47 10.36
CA ASN A 710 28.85 2.44 9.69
C ASN A 710 29.05 3.69 8.81
N PRO A 711 29.48 4.84 9.38
CA PRO A 711 29.53 6.12 8.66
C PRO A 711 30.25 6.03 7.31
N ASP A 712 29.60 6.52 6.26
CA ASP A 712 30.11 6.46 4.88
C ASP A 712 30.75 7.78 4.43
N ILE A 713 31.91 7.71 3.79
CA ILE A 713 32.63 8.88 3.29
C ILE A 713 31.89 9.60 2.15
N ALA A 714 31.11 8.88 1.35
CA ALA A 714 30.29 9.45 0.28
C ALA A 714 28.97 10.05 0.81
N GLY A 715 28.62 9.78 2.07
CA GLY A 715 27.39 10.22 2.70
C GLY A 715 27.53 11.53 3.47
N PRO A 716 26.54 12.44 3.41
CA PRO A 716 26.59 13.67 4.20
C PRO A 716 26.57 13.35 5.69
N LEU A 717 27.59 13.84 6.41
CA LEU A 717 27.81 13.56 7.83
C LEU A 717 27.93 12.05 8.17
N GLY A 718 28.23 11.20 7.18
CA GLY A 718 28.29 9.75 7.31
C GLY A 718 27.00 9.00 7.03
N ALA A 719 25.90 9.69 6.72
CA ALA A 719 24.58 9.07 6.55
C ALA A 719 24.39 8.43 5.18
N LYS A 720 23.64 7.32 5.12
CA LYS A 720 23.11 6.67 3.90
C LYS A 720 21.57 6.74 3.90
N GLY A 721 20.93 6.19 2.88
CA GLY A 721 19.46 6.16 2.76
C GLY A 721 18.82 4.87 3.29
N ILE A 722 17.58 4.96 3.77
CA ILE A 722 16.77 3.83 4.28
C ILE A 722 15.41 3.66 3.59
N GLY A 723 15.10 4.56 2.65
CA GLY A 723 13.78 4.66 2.03
C GLY A 723 13.28 3.32 1.54
N GLU A 724 13.97 2.67 0.61
CA GLU A 724 13.53 1.41 0.01
C GLU A 724 13.99 0.13 0.74
N PRO A 725 15.22 0.03 1.28
CA PRO A 725 15.72 -1.18 1.95
C PRO A 725 14.79 -1.69 3.06
N ALA A 726 14.10 -0.79 3.75
CA ALA A 726 13.11 -1.14 4.78
C ALA A 726 11.97 -2.06 4.28
N THR A 727 11.67 -2.06 2.99
CA THR A 727 10.50 -2.75 2.40
C THR A 727 10.86 -4.11 1.79
N GLU A 728 12.11 -4.29 1.33
CA GLU A 728 12.52 -5.42 0.48
C GLU A 728 12.42 -6.79 1.15
N LEU A 729 12.60 -6.82 2.47
CA LEU A 729 12.90 -8.04 3.21
C LEU A 729 11.67 -8.70 3.83
N ALA A 730 10.65 -7.91 4.19
CA ALA A 730 9.57 -8.39 5.04
C ALA A 730 8.80 -9.54 4.39
N ALA A 731 8.53 -9.46 3.08
CA ALA A 731 7.78 -10.50 2.39
C ALA A 731 8.54 -11.84 2.33
N ALA A 732 9.86 -11.80 2.11
CA ALA A 732 10.71 -12.99 2.16
C ALA A 732 10.75 -13.60 3.57
N ALA A 733 10.99 -12.78 4.60
CA ALA A 733 11.06 -13.25 5.98
C ALA A 733 9.72 -13.87 6.44
N ILE A 734 8.58 -13.26 6.06
CA ILE A 734 7.23 -13.79 6.31
C ILE A 734 7.01 -15.11 5.58
N ASN A 735 7.38 -15.20 4.29
CA ASN A 735 7.26 -16.44 3.51
C ASN A 735 8.05 -17.60 4.16
N ASN A 736 9.29 -17.32 4.58
CA ASN A 736 10.13 -18.29 5.27
C ASN A 736 9.52 -18.70 6.62
N ALA A 737 8.94 -17.76 7.36
CA ALA A 737 8.27 -18.04 8.64
C ALA A 737 7.01 -18.92 8.45
N VAL A 738 6.18 -18.61 7.46
CA VAL A 738 4.99 -19.42 7.11
C VAL A 738 5.42 -20.80 6.63
N SER A 739 6.46 -20.88 5.81
CA SER A 739 6.97 -22.15 5.31
C SER A 739 7.45 -23.06 6.43
N PHE A 740 8.18 -22.50 7.40
CA PHE A 740 8.59 -23.22 8.60
C PHE A 740 7.39 -23.63 9.46
N ALA A 741 6.38 -22.77 9.62
CA ALA A 741 5.21 -23.06 10.45
C ALA A 741 4.41 -24.25 9.90
N LEU A 742 4.27 -24.33 8.58
CA LEU A 742 3.45 -25.33 7.91
C LEU A 742 4.24 -26.53 7.39
N GLU A 743 5.57 -26.52 7.50
CA GLU A 743 6.47 -27.52 6.91
C GLU A 743 6.19 -27.71 5.40
N ALA A 744 5.89 -26.60 4.72
CA ALA A 744 5.50 -26.54 3.32
C ALA A 744 6.14 -25.33 2.64
N ARG A 745 6.53 -25.45 1.37
CA ARG A 745 7.15 -24.34 0.62
C ARG A 745 6.13 -23.60 -0.23
N PHE A 746 6.24 -22.27 -0.22
CA PHE A 746 5.42 -21.39 -1.03
C PHE A 746 6.29 -20.58 -1.96
N ASN A 747 6.02 -20.74 -3.25
CA ASN A 747 6.76 -20.11 -4.33
C ASN A 747 5.93 -19.06 -5.08
N LYS A 748 4.81 -18.61 -4.50
CA LYS A 748 3.96 -17.57 -5.06
C LYS A 748 3.47 -16.59 -4.00
N LEU A 749 3.62 -15.29 -4.25
CA LEU A 749 3.02 -14.23 -3.44
C LEU A 749 1.86 -13.52 -4.16
N PRO A 750 0.86 -13.01 -3.42
CA PRO A 750 0.73 -13.05 -1.96
C PRO A 750 0.20 -14.38 -1.42
N LEU A 751 0.58 -14.73 -0.18
CA LEU A 751 0.06 -15.86 0.61
C LEU A 751 -1.30 -15.51 1.21
N THR A 752 -2.31 -15.30 0.36
CA THR A 752 -3.68 -15.12 0.83
C THR A 752 -4.17 -16.38 1.55
N LEU A 753 -5.32 -16.28 2.22
CA LEU A 753 -5.96 -17.43 2.86
C LEU A 753 -6.11 -18.61 1.90
N GLU A 754 -6.53 -18.31 0.67
CA GLU A 754 -6.70 -19.28 -0.40
C GLU A 754 -5.35 -19.88 -0.84
N GLN A 755 -4.32 -19.06 -1.02
CA GLN A 755 -2.98 -19.54 -1.38
C GLN A 755 -2.42 -20.50 -0.34
N VAL A 756 -2.62 -20.22 0.95
CA VAL A 756 -2.14 -21.05 2.06
C VAL A 756 -2.86 -22.40 2.12
N ILE A 757 -4.18 -22.43 1.89
CA ILE A 757 -4.99 -23.65 2.00
C ILE A 757 -5.00 -24.48 0.71
N LEU A 758 -5.05 -23.82 -0.45
CA LEU A 758 -5.24 -24.47 -1.76
C LEU A 758 -3.97 -24.53 -2.60
N GLY A 759 -2.95 -23.73 -2.28
CA GLY A 759 -1.77 -23.55 -3.14
C GLY A 759 -1.98 -22.60 -4.32
N TYR A 760 -3.14 -21.97 -4.44
CA TYR A 760 -3.43 -20.95 -5.46
C TYR A 760 -4.46 -19.92 -4.98
N ASN A 761 -4.34 -18.69 -5.46
CA ASN A 761 -5.32 -17.63 -5.23
C ASN A 761 -6.60 -17.88 -6.04
N LEU A 762 -7.76 -17.85 -5.39
CA LEU A 762 -9.03 -17.87 -6.08
C LEU A 762 -9.35 -16.48 -6.64
N LYS A 763 -9.37 -16.38 -7.97
CA LYS A 763 -9.82 -15.18 -8.67
C LYS A 763 -11.33 -15.18 -8.77
N LYS A 764 -11.95 -14.05 -8.43
CA LYS A 764 -13.40 -13.89 -8.50
C LYS A 764 -13.76 -13.68 -9.97
N PRO A 765 -14.41 -14.64 -10.64
CA PRO A 765 -14.81 -14.47 -12.03
C PRO A 765 -15.68 -13.22 -12.17
N VAL A 766 -15.62 -12.60 -13.34
CA VAL A 766 -16.53 -11.51 -13.79
C VAL A 766 -17.93 -11.76 -13.23
N ARG A 767 -18.48 -10.81 -12.44
CA ARG A 767 -19.76 -11.08 -11.77
C ARG A 767 -20.82 -11.36 -12.82
N GLN A 768 -21.66 -12.37 -12.58
CA GLN A 768 -22.86 -12.59 -13.37
C GLN A 768 -23.79 -11.36 -13.36
N SER A 769 -23.77 -10.56 -12.28
CA SER A 769 -24.46 -9.26 -12.21
C SER A 769 -23.79 -8.15 -13.03
N GLU A 770 -22.48 -8.24 -13.28
CA GLU A 770 -21.74 -7.35 -14.21
C GLU A 770 -22.01 -7.75 -15.67
N MET A 771 -22.35 -9.02 -15.93
CA MET A 771 -22.84 -9.48 -17.25
C MET A 771 -24.32 -9.17 -17.50
N MET A 772 -25.12 -8.96 -16.43
CA MET A 772 -26.56 -8.68 -16.50
C MET A 772 -26.91 -7.18 -16.43
N LEU A 773 -25.94 -6.33 -16.09
CA LEU A 773 -26.05 -4.89 -16.31
C LEU A 773 -25.78 -4.68 -17.80
N GLU A 774 -26.83 -4.45 -18.58
CA GLU A 774 -26.70 -3.96 -19.96
C GLU A 774 -25.72 -2.77 -19.98
N ALA A 775 -24.81 -2.78 -20.95
CA ALA A 775 -23.70 -1.84 -21.08
C ALA A 775 -24.12 -0.35 -21.12
N GLU A 776 -25.41 -0.04 -21.23
CA GLU A 776 -25.94 1.31 -21.41
C GLU A 776 -25.96 2.19 -20.14
N ASN A 777 -25.70 1.65 -18.94
CA ASN A 777 -25.86 2.41 -17.67
C ASN A 777 -24.64 2.40 -16.71
N ARG A 778 -23.43 2.05 -17.17
CA ARG A 778 -22.23 2.10 -16.30
C ARG A 778 -21.64 3.51 -16.29
N LYS A 779 -21.56 4.13 -15.11
CA LYS A 779 -20.82 5.39 -14.90
C LYS A 779 -19.33 5.20 -15.18
N HIS A 780 -18.71 6.15 -15.86
CA HIS A 780 -17.24 6.29 -15.97
C HIS A 780 -16.62 6.85 -14.70
N VAL A 781 -17.36 7.68 -13.95
CA VAL A 781 -16.88 8.23 -12.69
C VAL A 781 -17.81 7.88 -11.52
N LEU A 782 -17.31 7.04 -10.61
CA LEU A 782 -18.06 6.54 -9.44
C LEU A 782 -18.16 7.57 -8.31
N ARG A 783 -18.86 8.68 -8.55
CA ARG A 783 -19.15 9.73 -7.54
C ARG A 783 -20.51 9.55 -6.86
N LEU A 784 -20.63 10.04 -5.62
CA LEU A 784 -21.95 10.31 -5.03
C LEU A 784 -22.59 11.49 -5.77
N THR A 785 -23.87 11.34 -6.04
CA THR A 785 -24.78 12.37 -6.57
C THR A 785 -25.19 13.34 -5.44
N ASP A 786 -26.07 14.31 -5.74
CA ASP A 786 -26.63 15.22 -4.72
C ASP A 786 -27.23 14.43 -3.54
N VAL A 787 -26.78 14.74 -2.33
CA VAL A 787 -27.29 14.13 -1.08
C VAL A 787 -27.95 15.20 -0.24
N GLU A 788 -29.24 15.04 0.01
CA GLU A 788 -29.99 15.84 0.98
C GLU A 788 -30.18 15.03 2.26
N VAL A 789 -29.88 15.61 3.42
CA VAL A 789 -30.06 14.95 4.72
C VAL A 789 -30.93 15.80 5.64
N THR A 790 -32.07 15.25 6.04
CA THR A 790 -33.00 15.87 7.01
C THR A 790 -32.84 15.22 8.39
N ARG A 791 -32.88 16.01 9.46
CA ARG A 791 -32.73 15.52 10.84
C ARG A 791 -34.04 15.67 11.63
N PRO A 792 -34.93 14.66 11.64
CA PRO A 792 -36.19 14.72 12.37
C PRO A 792 -35.97 14.89 13.88
N GLN A 793 -36.87 15.56 14.59
CA GLN A 793 -36.79 15.79 16.04
C GLN A 793 -37.47 14.71 16.88
N SER A 794 -38.30 13.86 16.25
CA SER A 794 -39.02 12.77 16.92
C SER A 794 -39.17 11.55 16.01
N LEU A 795 -39.47 10.39 16.60
CA LEU A 795 -39.81 9.19 15.82
C LEU A 795 -41.02 9.43 14.89
N GLN A 796 -42.04 10.15 15.35
CA GLN A 796 -43.24 10.45 14.56
C GLN A 796 -42.90 11.28 13.31
N GLU A 797 -42.05 12.29 13.46
CA GLU A 797 -41.57 13.10 12.33
C GLU A 797 -40.73 12.26 11.36
N ALA A 798 -39.86 11.38 11.88
CA ALA A 798 -39.07 10.48 11.05
C ALA A 798 -39.95 9.55 10.20
N LEU A 799 -40.99 8.96 10.79
CA LEU A 799 -41.96 8.13 10.07
C LEU A 799 -42.76 8.92 9.03
N THR A 800 -43.10 10.18 9.36
CA THR A 800 -43.80 11.07 8.42
C THR A 800 -42.94 11.39 7.19
N LEU A 801 -41.65 11.67 7.40
CA LEU A 801 -40.72 11.92 6.31
C LEU A 801 -40.44 10.66 5.49
N LEU A 802 -40.32 9.49 6.14
CA LEU A 802 -40.04 8.22 5.48
C LEU A 802 -41.21 7.72 4.62
N ALA A 803 -42.44 8.14 4.91
CA ALA A 803 -43.61 7.84 4.09
C ALA A 803 -43.56 8.50 2.69
N ASN A 804 -42.70 9.50 2.49
CA ASN A 804 -42.49 10.12 1.19
C ASN A 804 -41.66 9.22 0.28
N ASP A 805 -42.04 9.14 -1.01
CA ASP A 805 -41.32 8.33 -1.98
C ASP A 805 -39.87 8.79 -2.16
N GLY A 806 -38.95 7.84 -2.29
CA GLY A 806 -37.52 8.07 -2.50
C GLY A 806 -36.75 8.65 -1.30
N VAL A 807 -37.28 8.55 -0.08
CA VAL A 807 -36.58 8.90 1.18
C VAL A 807 -36.04 7.62 1.84
N THR A 808 -34.83 7.67 2.41
CA THR A 808 -34.22 6.52 3.11
C THR A 808 -33.62 6.94 4.44
N ALA A 809 -33.84 6.16 5.50
CA ALA A 809 -33.24 6.45 6.79
C ALA A 809 -31.74 6.10 6.84
N ILE A 810 -30.98 6.89 7.60
CA ILE A 810 -29.55 6.67 7.86
C ILE A 810 -29.26 6.70 9.38
N ALA A 811 -28.66 5.62 9.87
CA ALA A 811 -28.06 5.52 11.20
C ALA A 811 -26.86 4.58 11.12
N GLY A 812 -25.67 5.17 10.98
CA GLY A 812 -24.51 4.51 10.37
C GLY A 812 -24.39 4.94 8.92
N GLY A 813 -24.42 3.99 7.98
CA GLY A 813 -24.59 4.30 6.55
C GLY A 813 -23.46 3.92 5.61
N THR A 814 -22.51 3.07 6.02
CA THR A 814 -21.41 2.63 5.14
C THR A 814 -21.92 2.11 3.78
N ASP A 815 -22.88 1.18 3.80
CA ASP A 815 -23.44 0.61 2.56
C ASP A 815 -24.38 1.59 1.82
N VAL A 816 -25.08 2.46 2.55
CA VAL A 816 -25.96 3.49 1.95
C VAL A 816 -25.13 4.44 1.06
N ILE A 817 -23.97 4.87 1.55
CA ILE A 817 -23.07 5.76 0.80
C ILE A 817 -22.45 5.04 -0.41
N VAL A 818 -22.07 3.76 -0.27
CA VAL A 818 -21.57 2.94 -1.39
C VAL A 818 -22.64 2.77 -2.46
N GLN A 819 -23.87 2.41 -2.09
CA GLN A 819 -25.00 2.30 -3.00
C GLN A 819 -25.29 3.64 -3.70
N GLY A 820 -25.14 4.75 -2.99
CA GLY A 820 -25.19 6.12 -3.53
C GLY A 820 -24.27 6.37 -4.72
N ARG A 821 -23.03 5.88 -4.66
CA ARG A 821 -22.04 6.07 -5.75
C ARG A 821 -22.44 5.35 -7.03
N LEU A 822 -23.11 4.21 -6.90
CA LEU A 822 -23.52 3.35 -8.01
C LEU A 822 -24.74 3.87 -8.79
N GLN A 823 -25.48 4.84 -8.25
CA GLN A 823 -26.72 5.36 -8.85
C GLN A 823 -26.56 6.80 -9.36
N THR A 824 -27.25 7.15 -10.44
CA THR A 824 -27.20 8.47 -11.10
C THR A 824 -28.20 9.49 -10.52
N ARG A 825 -29.09 9.07 -9.62
CA ARG A 825 -30.12 9.93 -8.99
C ARG A 825 -29.68 10.53 -7.66
N ALA A 826 -30.24 11.68 -7.30
CA ALA A 826 -30.06 12.29 -5.97
C ALA A 826 -30.59 11.38 -4.84
N MET A 827 -29.95 11.44 -3.68
CA MET A 827 -30.33 10.70 -2.48
C MET A 827 -30.96 11.62 -1.44
N ARG A 828 -32.18 11.31 -1.00
CA ARG A 828 -32.83 11.99 0.13
C ARG A 828 -32.79 11.09 1.36
N LEU A 829 -32.10 11.55 2.39
CA LEU A 829 -31.82 10.79 3.60
C LEU A 829 -32.45 11.43 4.84
N ILE A 830 -32.89 10.60 5.79
CA ILE A 830 -33.25 11.07 7.14
C ILE A 830 -32.31 10.50 8.19
N ASP A 831 -31.60 11.35 8.92
CA ASP A 831 -30.70 10.94 10.00
C ASP A 831 -31.50 10.63 11.27
N ILE A 832 -31.60 9.35 11.62
CA ILE A 832 -32.34 8.89 12.80
C ILE A 832 -31.40 8.58 13.98
N SER A 833 -30.09 8.83 13.83
CA SER A 833 -29.07 8.38 14.80
C SER A 833 -29.10 9.08 16.15
N HIS A 834 -29.78 10.23 16.25
CA HIS A 834 -29.89 11.03 17.48
C HIS A 834 -31.22 10.86 18.23
N LEU A 835 -32.19 10.13 17.67
CA LEU A 835 -33.52 9.98 18.28
C LEU A 835 -33.42 9.20 19.62
N PRO A 836 -33.79 9.79 20.77
CA PRO A 836 -33.69 9.13 22.07
C PRO A 836 -34.41 7.78 22.13
N GLU A 837 -35.56 7.67 21.46
CA GLU A 837 -36.39 6.47 21.40
C GLU A 837 -35.66 5.29 20.72
N LEU A 838 -34.68 5.58 19.86
CA LEU A 838 -33.93 4.59 19.09
C LEU A 838 -32.54 4.30 19.66
N THR A 839 -32.12 5.01 20.72
CA THR A 839 -30.73 4.98 21.20
C THR A 839 -30.60 4.57 22.66
N GLN A 840 -31.60 3.88 23.20
CA GLN A 840 -31.65 3.43 24.59
C GLN A 840 -31.68 1.90 24.71
N VAL A 841 -31.30 1.42 25.88
CA VAL A 841 -31.51 0.04 26.31
C VAL A 841 -32.40 0.09 27.54
N SER A 842 -33.43 -0.75 27.56
CA SER A 842 -34.37 -0.87 28.68
C SER A 842 -34.69 -2.33 28.97
N GLU A 843 -34.99 -2.63 30.22
CA GLU A 843 -35.50 -3.95 30.63
C GLU A 843 -36.98 -3.81 31.00
N ASP A 844 -37.81 -4.70 30.48
CA ASP A 844 -39.19 -4.83 30.92
C ASP A 844 -39.22 -5.49 32.31
N PRO A 845 -39.76 -4.84 33.35
CA PRO A 845 -39.73 -5.36 34.72
C PRO A 845 -40.63 -6.58 34.94
N ALA A 846 -41.59 -6.85 34.07
CA ALA A 846 -42.51 -7.99 34.19
C ALA A 846 -42.00 -9.21 33.43
N THR A 847 -41.40 -9.02 32.26
CA THR A 847 -40.95 -10.12 31.39
C THR A 847 -39.44 -10.35 31.45
N HIS A 848 -38.68 -9.40 31.99
CA HIS A 848 -37.22 -9.35 31.96
C HIS A 848 -36.62 -9.31 30.54
N GLU A 849 -37.45 -9.01 29.52
CA GLU A 849 -36.99 -8.80 28.16
C GLU A 849 -36.16 -7.52 28.07
N VAL A 850 -35.02 -7.60 27.38
CA VAL A 850 -34.15 -6.45 27.15
C VAL A 850 -34.40 -5.91 25.77
N THR A 851 -34.80 -4.64 25.70
CA THR A 851 -35.00 -3.90 24.46
C THR A 851 -33.75 -3.08 24.15
N ILE A 852 -33.26 -3.17 22.92
CA ILE A 852 -32.19 -2.34 22.37
C ILE A 852 -32.78 -1.48 21.25
N GLY A 853 -32.68 -0.16 21.34
CA GLY A 853 -33.14 0.74 20.26
C GLY A 853 -32.38 0.52 18.95
N GLY A 854 -33.08 0.66 17.81
CA GLY A 854 -32.52 0.36 16.48
C GLY A 854 -31.30 1.21 16.09
N ALA A 855 -31.18 2.43 16.60
CA ALA A 855 -30.04 3.32 16.37
C ALA A 855 -28.93 3.16 17.44
N MET A 856 -29.03 2.17 18.34
CA MET A 856 -27.98 1.87 19.31
C MET A 856 -26.70 1.43 18.58
N THR A 857 -25.59 2.10 18.88
CA THR A 857 -24.30 1.85 18.24
C THR A 857 -23.59 0.65 18.87
N PHE A 858 -22.74 -0.03 18.10
CA PHE A 858 -22.04 -1.21 18.59
C PHE A 858 -21.15 -0.95 19.80
N ASN A 859 -20.46 0.20 19.87
CA ASN A 859 -19.67 0.51 21.06
C ASN A 859 -20.54 0.68 22.31
N ARG A 860 -21.71 1.32 22.17
CA ARG A 860 -22.64 1.44 23.31
C ARG A 860 -23.22 0.09 23.72
N ILE A 861 -23.46 -0.82 22.77
CA ILE A 861 -23.84 -2.22 23.07
C ILE A 861 -22.72 -2.92 23.83
N THR A 862 -21.49 -2.83 23.34
CA THR A 862 -20.34 -3.47 23.98
C THR A 862 -20.02 -2.88 25.35
N ASP A 863 -20.47 -1.66 25.64
CA ASP A 863 -20.26 -0.98 26.92
C ASP A 863 -21.40 -1.13 27.92
N HIS A 864 -22.55 -1.63 27.49
CA HIS A 864 -23.73 -1.71 28.34
C HIS A 864 -23.62 -2.86 29.38
N PRO A 865 -23.67 -2.58 30.70
CA PRO A 865 -23.46 -3.60 31.73
C PRO A 865 -24.43 -4.78 31.63
N LEU A 866 -25.73 -4.51 31.45
CA LEU A 866 -26.76 -5.54 31.33
C LEU A 866 -26.53 -6.47 30.12
N LEU A 867 -26.03 -5.92 29.01
CA LEU A 867 -25.79 -6.71 27.80
C LEU A 867 -24.52 -7.55 27.93
N ARG A 868 -23.47 -7.01 28.57
CA ARG A 868 -22.24 -7.77 28.91
C ARG A 868 -22.55 -8.97 29.79
N GLU A 869 -23.43 -8.77 30.78
CA GLU A 869 -23.81 -9.80 31.73
C GLU A 869 -24.71 -10.88 31.11
N ARG A 870 -25.82 -10.49 30.47
CA ARG A 870 -26.83 -11.44 29.99
C ARG A 870 -26.63 -11.95 28.57
N TYR A 871 -25.96 -11.19 27.70
CA TYR A 871 -25.79 -11.52 26.28
C TYR A 871 -24.32 -11.38 25.83
N PRO A 872 -23.36 -12.03 26.51
CA PRO A 872 -21.93 -11.87 26.25
C PRO A 872 -21.53 -12.21 24.81
N LEU A 873 -22.21 -13.18 24.16
CA LEU A 873 -21.92 -13.57 22.78
C LEU A 873 -22.27 -12.46 21.77
N LEU A 874 -23.37 -11.74 22.00
CA LEU A 874 -23.73 -10.58 21.17
C LEU A 874 -22.72 -9.46 21.35
N VAL A 875 -22.28 -9.20 22.60
CA VAL A 875 -21.23 -8.22 22.89
C VAL A 875 -19.92 -8.58 22.21
N GLN A 876 -19.51 -9.86 22.29
CA GLN A 876 -18.30 -10.35 21.65
C GLN A 876 -18.33 -10.10 20.13
N ALA A 877 -19.41 -10.48 19.45
CA ALA A 877 -19.55 -10.27 18.02
C ALA A 877 -19.56 -8.77 17.66
N CYS A 878 -20.32 -7.94 18.39
CA CYS A 878 -20.35 -6.49 18.20
C CYS A 878 -18.95 -5.85 18.33
N HIS A 879 -18.09 -6.37 19.21
CA HIS A 879 -16.72 -5.87 19.40
C HIS A 879 -15.80 -6.14 18.19
N THR A 880 -16.12 -7.16 17.39
CA THR A 880 -15.36 -7.51 16.18
C THR A 880 -15.71 -6.65 14.96
N VAL A 881 -16.88 -5.98 14.97
CA VAL A 881 -17.33 -5.18 13.84
C VAL A 881 -16.41 -3.98 13.63
N GLY A 882 -15.79 -3.89 12.45
CA GLY A 882 -15.05 -2.71 11.99
C GLY A 882 -13.97 -2.18 12.96
N SER A 883 -13.58 -0.92 12.78
CA SER A 883 -12.75 -0.20 13.73
C SER A 883 -13.59 0.42 14.86
N HIS A 884 -12.94 0.94 15.89
CA HIS A 884 -13.62 1.67 16.96
C HIS A 884 -14.44 2.86 16.42
N GLN A 885 -13.94 3.58 15.40
CA GLN A 885 -14.65 4.67 14.75
C GLN A 885 -15.90 4.18 14.02
N ILE A 886 -15.82 3.03 13.35
CA ILE A 886 -16.99 2.42 12.69
C ILE A 886 -18.03 2.02 13.74
N ARG A 887 -17.65 1.38 14.86
CA ARG A 887 -18.58 1.00 15.93
C ARG A 887 -19.24 2.16 16.67
N ASN A 888 -18.63 3.35 16.62
CA ASN A 888 -19.25 4.57 17.13
C ASN A 888 -20.40 5.07 16.25
N ARG A 889 -20.51 4.61 14.99
CA ARG A 889 -21.56 5.02 14.05
C ARG A 889 -22.46 3.88 13.59
N ALA A 890 -21.91 2.67 13.45
CA ALA A 890 -22.64 1.49 13.02
C ALA A 890 -23.61 1.05 14.13
N THR A 891 -24.86 0.80 13.73
CA THR A 891 -25.98 0.50 14.63
C THR A 891 -26.48 -0.92 14.44
N ILE A 892 -27.06 -1.51 15.49
CA ILE A 892 -27.64 -2.85 15.41
C ILE A 892 -28.82 -2.91 14.43
N GLY A 893 -29.69 -1.90 14.44
CA GLY A 893 -30.82 -1.80 13.51
C GLY A 893 -30.36 -1.61 12.08
N GLY A 894 -29.35 -0.76 11.83
CA GLY A 894 -28.73 -0.64 10.51
C GLY A 894 -28.13 -1.96 10.03
N ASN A 895 -27.48 -2.73 10.90
CA ASN A 895 -26.92 -4.04 10.55
C ASN A 895 -28.00 -5.06 10.19
N ILE A 896 -29.10 -5.11 10.95
CA ILE A 896 -30.24 -6.01 10.71
C ILE A 896 -31.01 -5.62 9.44
N VAL A 897 -31.37 -4.35 9.28
CA VAL A 897 -32.18 -3.86 8.14
C VAL A 897 -31.42 -3.97 6.83
N ASN A 898 -30.12 -3.70 6.84
CA ASN A 898 -29.29 -3.85 5.66
C ASN A 898 -29.13 -5.31 5.24
N ALA A 899 -29.25 -6.26 6.18
CA ALA A 899 -29.16 -7.70 5.93
C ALA A 899 -27.95 -8.11 5.09
N ALA A 900 -26.82 -7.40 5.25
CA ALA A 900 -25.59 -7.78 4.57
C ALA A 900 -25.18 -9.20 5.02
N PRO A 901 -24.70 -10.06 4.11
CA PRO A 901 -24.20 -11.39 4.45
C PRO A 901 -23.09 -11.42 5.50
N CYS A 902 -22.49 -10.29 5.87
CA CYS A 902 -21.46 -10.15 6.90
C CYS A 902 -21.97 -9.46 8.19
N GLY A 903 -23.27 -9.57 8.49
CA GLY A 903 -23.87 -8.93 9.67
C GLY A 903 -23.53 -9.65 10.98
N ASP A 904 -22.36 -9.40 11.55
CA ASP A 904 -21.83 -10.15 12.71
C ASP A 904 -22.71 -10.10 13.97
N SER A 905 -23.54 -9.07 14.15
CA SER A 905 -24.44 -9.01 15.31
C SER A 905 -25.69 -9.89 15.17
N ILE A 906 -26.02 -10.32 13.95
CA ILE A 906 -27.22 -11.08 13.62
C ILE A 906 -27.15 -12.52 14.14
N PRO A 907 -26.05 -13.30 13.94
CA PRO A 907 -26.01 -14.69 14.38
C PRO A 907 -26.22 -14.87 15.89
N PRO A 908 -25.53 -14.13 16.78
CA PRO A 908 -25.80 -14.20 18.22
C PRO A 908 -27.23 -13.75 18.58
N ALA A 909 -27.77 -12.73 17.91
CA ALA A 909 -29.14 -12.29 18.16
C ALA A 909 -30.16 -13.38 17.79
N ILE A 910 -29.96 -14.12 16.70
CA ILE A 910 -30.78 -15.30 16.35
C ILE A 910 -30.62 -16.41 17.40
N LEU A 911 -29.40 -16.66 17.90
CA LEU A 911 -29.18 -17.65 18.97
C LEU A 911 -29.96 -17.34 20.25
N TYR A 912 -30.15 -16.06 20.56
CA TYR A 912 -30.96 -15.58 21.68
C TYR A 912 -32.46 -15.43 21.36
N ASP A 913 -32.95 -15.92 20.22
CA ASP A 913 -34.35 -15.75 19.76
C ASP A 913 -34.81 -14.28 19.71
N ALA A 914 -33.93 -13.37 19.27
CA ALA A 914 -34.26 -11.97 19.15
C ALA A 914 -35.51 -11.75 18.27
N ARG A 915 -36.36 -10.82 18.70
CA ARG A 915 -37.47 -10.27 17.93
C ARG A 915 -37.16 -8.83 17.55
N ILE A 916 -37.80 -8.32 16.52
CA ILE A 916 -37.66 -6.92 16.11
C ILE A 916 -39.03 -6.25 16.02
N GLU A 917 -39.07 -4.96 16.34
CA GLU A 917 -40.24 -4.10 16.20
C GLU A 917 -40.05 -3.20 14.97
N LEU A 918 -41.03 -3.20 14.07
CA LEU A 918 -41.11 -2.33 12.90
C LEU A 918 -42.29 -1.38 13.08
N CYS A 919 -42.05 -0.09 12.89
CA CYS A 919 -43.07 0.95 12.99
C CYS A 919 -43.20 1.71 11.67
N SER A 920 -44.44 1.98 11.28
CA SER A 920 -44.84 2.90 10.19
C SER A 920 -45.91 3.88 10.71
N LEU A 921 -46.38 4.79 9.86
CA LEU A 921 -47.57 5.60 10.19
C LEU A 921 -48.84 4.75 10.33
N ASN A 922 -48.88 3.57 9.69
CA ASN A 922 -50.06 2.72 9.62
C ASN A 922 -50.15 1.71 10.77
N GLY A 923 -49.12 1.63 11.62
CA GLY A 923 -49.10 0.75 12.78
C GLY A 923 -47.73 0.18 13.09
N MET A 924 -47.71 -0.71 14.08
CA MET A 924 -46.53 -1.38 14.60
C MET A 924 -46.70 -2.88 14.48
N ARG A 925 -45.63 -3.60 14.12
CA ARG A 925 -45.61 -5.06 14.11
C ARG A 925 -44.27 -5.61 14.61
N THR A 926 -44.34 -6.80 15.19
CA THR A 926 -43.18 -7.53 15.73
C THR A 926 -42.97 -8.83 14.99
N LEU A 927 -41.73 -9.13 14.61
CA LEU A 927 -41.34 -10.35 13.90
C LEU A 927 -40.14 -11.02 14.59
N GLY A 928 -39.99 -12.34 14.42
CA GLY A 928 -38.73 -12.99 14.77
C GLY A 928 -37.60 -12.52 13.85
N LEU A 929 -36.39 -12.31 14.38
CA LEU A 929 -35.27 -11.80 13.58
C LEU A 929 -34.94 -12.71 12.39
N ALA A 930 -34.93 -14.04 12.58
CA ALA A 930 -34.64 -14.99 11.51
C ALA A 930 -35.74 -15.04 10.41
N GLU A 931 -36.98 -14.71 10.78
CA GLU A 931 -38.12 -14.60 9.86
C GLU A 931 -38.04 -13.31 9.04
N PHE A 932 -37.65 -12.20 9.68
CA PHE A 932 -37.48 -10.90 9.03
C PHE A 932 -36.46 -10.92 7.88
N LEU A 933 -35.41 -11.73 8.01
CA LEU A 933 -34.35 -11.88 7.01
C LEU A 933 -34.80 -12.84 5.90
N LEU A 934 -34.86 -12.37 4.65
CA LEU A 934 -35.26 -13.19 3.51
C LEU A 934 -34.03 -13.75 2.77
N SER A 935 -33.06 -12.89 2.50
CA SER A 935 -31.76 -13.23 1.93
C SER A 935 -30.78 -12.07 2.17
N GLY A 936 -29.53 -12.21 1.72
CA GLY A 936 -28.58 -11.09 1.66
C GLY A 936 -29.21 -9.86 1.01
N TYR A 937 -29.12 -8.72 1.69
CA TYR A 937 -29.69 -7.42 1.32
C TYR A 937 -31.22 -7.37 1.12
N LYS A 938 -31.96 -8.39 1.60
CA LYS A 938 -33.43 -8.44 1.48
C LYS A 938 -34.07 -8.80 2.81
N THR A 939 -35.03 -7.97 3.23
CA THR A 939 -35.78 -8.13 4.48
C THR A 939 -37.28 -8.01 4.22
N GLN A 940 -38.09 -8.32 5.23
CA GLN A 940 -39.54 -8.09 5.19
C GLN A 940 -39.95 -6.63 5.45
N ARG A 941 -38.98 -5.70 5.56
CA ARG A 941 -39.23 -4.28 5.86
C ARG A 941 -39.96 -3.62 4.68
N GLN A 942 -41.05 -2.92 4.96
CA GLN A 942 -41.70 -2.05 3.98
C GLN A 942 -40.95 -0.71 3.83
N PRO A 943 -41.04 -0.02 2.69
CA PRO A 943 -40.31 1.22 2.47
C PRO A 943 -40.49 2.28 3.57
N ASP A 944 -41.71 2.41 4.10
CA ASP A 944 -42.14 3.36 5.13
C ASP A 944 -41.93 2.88 6.58
N GLU A 945 -41.34 1.69 6.78
CA GLU A 945 -41.07 1.13 8.12
C GLU A 945 -39.66 1.47 8.64
N LEU A 946 -39.59 1.80 9.93
CA LEU A 946 -38.35 1.85 10.71
C LEU A 946 -38.26 0.68 11.67
N LEU A 947 -37.06 0.08 11.78
CA LEU A 947 -36.74 -0.83 12.89
C LEU A 947 -36.50 0.00 14.15
N THR A 948 -37.44 -0.01 15.07
CA THR A 948 -37.40 0.80 16.29
C THR A 948 -36.69 0.08 17.43
N LYS A 949 -36.91 -1.23 17.57
CA LYS A 949 -36.38 -2.05 18.68
C LYS A 949 -35.89 -3.41 18.22
N VAL A 950 -34.84 -3.90 18.88
CA VAL A 950 -34.42 -5.30 18.93
C VAL A 950 -34.70 -5.80 20.34
N ILE A 951 -35.56 -6.81 20.47
CA ILE A 951 -36.08 -7.34 21.73
C ILE A 951 -35.39 -8.69 21.98
N LEU A 952 -34.63 -8.78 23.06
CA LEU A 952 -33.93 -9.99 23.50
C LEU A 952 -34.65 -10.60 24.71
N PRO A 953 -35.16 -11.85 24.60
CA PRO A 953 -35.72 -12.55 25.75
C PRO A 953 -34.61 -12.99 26.74
N PRO A 954 -34.95 -13.21 28.02
CA PRO A 954 -34.02 -13.83 28.96
C PRO A 954 -33.42 -15.12 28.39
N PRO A 955 -32.08 -15.34 28.49
CA PRO A 955 -31.47 -16.54 27.96
C PRO A 955 -32.11 -17.81 28.52
N ALA A 956 -32.59 -18.69 27.63
CA ALA A 956 -33.28 -19.93 28.03
C ALA A 956 -32.41 -20.87 28.90
N ARG A 957 -31.08 -20.78 28.74
CA ARG A 957 -30.07 -21.50 29.51
C ARG A 957 -28.95 -20.51 29.90
N PRO A 958 -29.06 -19.80 31.03
CA PRO A 958 -28.08 -18.80 31.44
C PRO A 958 -26.65 -19.35 31.59
N GLN A 959 -26.51 -20.64 31.90
CA GLN A 959 -25.24 -21.34 32.04
C GLN A 959 -24.63 -21.82 30.72
N ALA A 960 -25.36 -21.72 29.59
CA ALA A 960 -24.84 -22.16 28.30
C ALA A 960 -23.61 -21.32 27.88
N LYS A 961 -22.59 -22.01 27.37
CA LYS A 961 -21.33 -21.42 26.91
C LYS A 961 -21.50 -20.94 25.48
N GLY A 962 -21.05 -19.70 25.23
CA GLY A 962 -21.10 -19.08 23.90
C GLY A 962 -19.77 -19.18 23.17
N PHE A 963 -19.82 -19.49 21.87
CA PHE A 963 -18.66 -19.59 21.00
C PHE A 963 -18.89 -18.76 19.73
N TYR A 964 -17.92 -17.95 19.32
CA TYR A 964 -17.99 -17.12 18.11
C TYR A 964 -16.68 -17.22 17.34
N HIS A 965 -16.75 -17.80 16.14
CA HIS A 965 -15.62 -17.89 15.21
C HIS A 965 -15.90 -17.01 14.00
N GLN A 966 -14.95 -16.12 13.69
CA GLN A 966 -15.03 -15.19 12.56
C GLN A 966 -13.76 -15.26 11.74
N LEU A 967 -13.92 -15.39 10.43
CA LEU A 967 -12.84 -15.40 9.48
C LEU A 967 -12.91 -14.19 8.55
N GLY A 968 -11.79 -13.47 8.46
CA GLY A 968 -11.49 -12.66 7.30
C GLY A 968 -9.99 -12.40 7.18
N ARG A 969 -9.63 -11.54 6.22
CA ARG A 969 -8.24 -11.38 5.77
C ARG A 969 -7.43 -10.44 6.65
N ARG A 970 -8.07 -9.51 7.37
CA ARG A 970 -7.42 -8.50 8.23
C ARG A 970 -7.97 -8.57 9.65
N ASN A 971 -7.24 -7.98 10.59
CA ASN A 971 -7.61 -7.88 12.00
C ASN A 971 -8.47 -6.63 12.32
N ALA A 972 -8.55 -5.65 11.42
CA ALA A 972 -9.51 -4.54 11.46
C ALA A 972 -10.06 -4.21 10.06
N LEU A 973 -11.15 -3.43 10.02
CA LEU A 973 -11.84 -3.03 8.77
C LEU A 973 -12.07 -4.24 7.84
N ASN A 974 -12.39 -5.37 8.47
CA ASN A 974 -12.50 -6.66 7.81
C ASN A 974 -13.97 -6.94 7.49
N ILE A 975 -14.23 -7.40 6.27
CA ILE A 975 -15.54 -7.96 5.92
C ILE A 975 -15.48 -9.45 6.20
N THR A 976 -16.38 -9.92 7.07
CA THR A 976 -16.49 -11.33 7.43
C THR A 976 -16.72 -12.18 6.19
N ARG A 977 -15.81 -13.12 5.91
CA ARG A 977 -15.93 -14.08 4.80
C ARG A 977 -16.76 -15.30 5.20
N GLN A 978 -16.60 -15.73 6.46
CA GLN A 978 -17.26 -16.85 7.10
C GLN A 978 -17.35 -16.58 8.60
N SER A 979 -18.48 -16.87 9.23
CA SER A 979 -18.63 -16.86 10.67
C SER A 979 -19.62 -17.91 11.13
N LEU A 980 -19.42 -18.37 12.36
CA LEU A 980 -20.22 -19.37 13.03
C LEU A 980 -20.38 -18.96 14.49
N SER A 981 -21.58 -19.12 15.03
CA SER A 981 -21.88 -18.89 16.43
C SER A 981 -22.58 -20.10 17.04
N ALA A 982 -22.25 -20.42 18.29
CA ALA A 982 -22.91 -21.49 19.05
C ALA A 982 -23.24 -21.09 20.49
N LEU A 983 -24.33 -21.65 21.02
CA LEU A 983 -24.62 -21.77 22.45
C LEU A 983 -24.74 -23.25 22.80
N LEU A 984 -23.92 -23.72 23.75
CA LEU A 984 -23.87 -25.12 24.16
C LEU A 984 -23.99 -25.24 25.69
N ASP A 985 -24.80 -26.17 26.16
CA ASP A 985 -24.84 -26.60 27.56
C ASP A 985 -24.63 -28.12 27.63
N PHE A 986 -24.03 -28.58 28.72
CA PHE A 986 -23.62 -29.98 28.88
C PHE A 986 -24.21 -30.54 30.16
N SER A 987 -24.62 -31.79 30.11
CA SER A 987 -24.91 -32.61 31.30
C SER A 987 -23.61 -33.03 31.99
N ASP A 988 -23.70 -33.46 33.25
CA ASP A 988 -22.54 -33.89 34.05
C ASP A 988 -21.76 -35.06 33.43
N ASP A 989 -22.41 -35.87 32.60
CA ASP A 989 -21.83 -36.99 31.86
C ASP A 989 -21.18 -36.59 30.51
N GLY A 990 -21.18 -35.30 30.20
CA GLY A 990 -20.62 -34.74 28.97
C GLY A 990 -21.55 -34.79 27.75
N THR A 991 -22.82 -35.16 27.95
CA THR A 991 -23.84 -35.13 26.90
C THR A 991 -24.26 -33.68 26.59
N VAL A 992 -24.39 -33.33 25.31
CA VAL A 992 -24.89 -32.01 24.89
C VAL A 992 -26.39 -31.91 25.21
N SER A 993 -26.72 -31.15 26.26
CA SER A 993 -28.09 -30.99 26.78
C SER A 993 -28.82 -29.80 26.13
N TYR A 994 -28.06 -28.85 25.59
CA TYR A 994 -28.56 -27.71 24.84
C TYR A 994 -27.59 -27.36 23.71
N CYS A 995 -28.11 -27.11 22.53
CA CYS A 995 -27.32 -26.76 21.36
C CYS A 995 -28.12 -25.81 20.46
N ARG A 996 -27.54 -24.65 20.20
CA ARG A 996 -27.98 -23.76 19.13
C ARG A 996 -26.76 -23.34 18.31
N LEU A 997 -26.89 -23.42 17.00
CA LEU A 997 -25.83 -23.11 16.03
C LEU A 997 -26.41 -22.22 14.95
N VAL A 998 -25.72 -21.12 14.63
CA VAL A 998 -26.15 -20.20 13.56
C VAL A 998 -24.97 -19.89 12.65
N ASP A 999 -25.17 -20.06 11.34
CA ASP A 999 -24.22 -19.55 10.36
C ASP A 999 -24.39 -18.04 10.21
N GLY A 1000 -23.28 -17.33 10.00
CA GLY A 1000 -23.34 -15.87 9.83
C GLY A 1000 -23.07 -15.35 8.44
N ALA A 1001 -22.26 -16.05 7.62
CA ALA A 1001 -21.75 -15.49 6.38
C ALA A 1001 -21.50 -16.50 5.24
N LEU A 1002 -22.09 -17.70 5.32
CA LEU A 1002 -21.92 -18.73 4.29
C LEU A 1002 -23.18 -18.94 3.45
N PHE A 1003 -24.33 -19.09 4.10
CA PHE A 1003 -25.60 -19.36 3.44
C PHE A 1003 -26.26 -18.06 2.92
N SER A 1004 -27.42 -18.18 2.28
CA SER A 1004 -28.13 -17.02 1.69
C SER A 1004 -28.59 -15.99 2.72
N LYS A 1005 -28.72 -16.39 3.99
CA LYS A 1005 -29.01 -15.55 5.16
C LYS A 1005 -28.50 -16.25 6.42
N PRO A 1006 -28.24 -15.51 7.52
CA PRO A 1006 -27.99 -16.12 8.82
C PRO A 1006 -29.17 -16.99 9.25
N GLN A 1007 -28.92 -18.25 9.60
CA GLN A 1007 -29.96 -19.19 10.00
C GLN A 1007 -29.47 -20.25 10.98
N ARG A 1008 -30.41 -20.79 11.76
CA ARG A 1008 -30.17 -21.93 12.66
C ARG A 1008 -29.79 -23.17 11.85
N LEU A 1009 -28.72 -23.86 12.23
CA LEU A 1009 -28.27 -25.10 11.63
C LEU A 1009 -28.94 -26.30 12.31
N LEU A 1010 -30.27 -26.40 12.18
CA LEU A 1010 -31.11 -27.35 12.93
C LEU A 1010 -30.71 -28.81 12.75
N ASP A 1011 -30.29 -29.21 11.55
CA ASP A 1011 -29.87 -30.59 11.28
C ASP A 1011 -28.56 -30.93 12.02
N ILE A 1012 -27.68 -29.93 12.19
CA ILE A 1012 -26.41 -30.07 12.92
C ILE A 1012 -26.67 -30.13 14.42
N GLU A 1013 -27.56 -29.28 14.92
CA GLU A 1013 -27.99 -29.32 16.33
C GLU A 1013 -28.60 -30.68 16.69
N ARG A 1014 -29.46 -31.25 15.83
CA ARG A 1014 -30.01 -32.61 16.02
C ARG A 1014 -28.93 -33.70 16.02
N CYS A 1015 -27.82 -33.49 15.33
CA CYS A 1015 -26.70 -34.43 15.36
C CYS A 1015 -25.98 -34.46 16.71
N LEU A 1016 -25.95 -33.32 17.42
CA LEU A 1016 -25.22 -33.15 18.68
C LEU A 1016 -26.10 -33.36 19.92
N LEU A 1017 -27.35 -32.88 19.90
CA LEU A 1017 -28.26 -32.93 21.05
C LEU A 1017 -28.48 -34.37 21.55
N GLY A 1018 -28.35 -34.55 22.86
CA GLY A 1018 -28.55 -35.84 23.52
C GLY A 1018 -27.41 -36.85 23.29
N LYS A 1019 -26.28 -36.42 22.71
CA LYS A 1019 -25.09 -37.25 22.51
C LYS A 1019 -23.87 -36.66 23.25
N PRO A 1020 -22.90 -37.49 23.66
CA PRO A 1020 -21.61 -37.00 24.12
C PRO A 1020 -20.91 -36.21 23.00
N LEU A 1021 -20.26 -35.10 23.35
CA LEU A 1021 -19.46 -34.33 22.41
C LEU A 1021 -18.09 -35.01 22.23
N ASN A 1022 -18.00 -35.88 21.23
CA ASN A 1022 -16.81 -36.69 20.92
C ASN A 1022 -16.55 -36.71 19.41
N SER A 1023 -15.47 -37.36 18.99
CA SER A 1023 -15.09 -37.39 17.57
C SER A 1023 -16.18 -37.98 16.67
N ASP A 1024 -16.95 -38.97 17.13
CA ASP A 1024 -18.00 -39.59 16.33
C ASP A 1024 -19.18 -38.64 16.10
N SER A 1025 -19.67 -37.97 17.16
CA SER A 1025 -20.77 -37.01 17.04
C SER A 1025 -20.36 -35.78 16.23
N ILE A 1026 -19.12 -35.30 16.38
CA ILE A 1026 -18.56 -34.20 15.60
C ILE A 1026 -18.42 -34.59 14.13
N ASN A 1027 -17.90 -35.78 13.81
CA ASN A 1027 -17.74 -36.24 12.43
C ASN A 1027 -19.10 -36.43 11.74
N SER A 1028 -20.07 -37.03 12.43
CA SER A 1028 -21.44 -37.15 11.92
C SER A 1028 -22.06 -35.79 11.62
N ALA A 1029 -21.87 -34.81 12.50
CA ALA A 1029 -22.31 -33.43 12.27
C ALA A 1029 -21.57 -32.78 11.07
N CYS A 1030 -20.26 -33.01 10.92
CA CYS A 1030 -19.47 -32.51 9.80
C CYS A 1030 -19.98 -33.04 8.45
N GLU A 1031 -20.33 -34.33 8.35
CA GLU A 1031 -20.84 -34.92 7.11
C GLU A 1031 -22.18 -34.30 6.68
N VAL A 1032 -23.06 -34.01 7.64
CA VAL A 1032 -24.34 -33.33 7.37
C VAL A 1032 -24.07 -31.88 6.95
N LEU A 1033 -23.16 -31.19 7.65
CA LEU A 1033 -22.78 -29.82 7.36
C LEU A 1033 -22.21 -29.70 5.94
N ASP A 1034 -21.28 -30.58 5.57
CA ASP A 1034 -20.65 -30.58 4.25
C ASP A 1034 -21.69 -30.71 3.11
N LYS A 1035 -22.68 -31.60 3.26
CA LYS A 1035 -23.79 -31.76 2.29
C LYS A 1035 -24.63 -30.49 2.17
N LEU A 1036 -24.94 -29.84 3.30
CA LEU A 1036 -25.70 -28.58 3.30
C LEU A 1036 -24.94 -27.46 2.59
N ILE A 1037 -23.62 -27.35 2.85
CA ILE A 1037 -22.76 -26.35 2.20
C ILE A 1037 -22.66 -26.62 0.71
N TYR A 1038 -22.42 -27.87 0.30
CA TYR A 1038 -22.34 -28.25 -1.10
C TYR A 1038 -23.64 -27.91 -1.85
N ALA A 1039 -24.80 -28.19 -1.24
CA ALA A 1039 -26.10 -27.81 -1.80
C ALA A 1039 -26.25 -26.28 -1.95
N ALA A 1040 -25.72 -25.49 -1.01
CA ALA A 1040 -25.85 -24.03 -1.01
C ALA A 1040 -24.86 -23.32 -1.95
N ILE A 1041 -23.60 -23.77 -2.00
CA ILE A 1041 -22.51 -23.06 -2.69
C ILE A 1041 -21.62 -23.94 -3.57
N GLY A 1042 -21.80 -25.26 -3.65
CA GLY A 1042 -20.87 -26.20 -4.30
C GLY A 1042 -20.56 -25.92 -5.78
N LYS A 1043 -21.42 -25.14 -6.47
CA LYS A 1043 -21.22 -24.69 -7.86
C LYS A 1043 -20.52 -23.33 -7.99
N ARG A 1044 -20.24 -22.64 -6.88
CA ARG A 1044 -19.58 -21.32 -6.87
C ARG A 1044 -18.07 -21.52 -6.92
N TRP A 1045 -17.36 -20.65 -7.63
CA TRP A 1045 -15.89 -20.64 -7.69
C TRP A 1045 -15.21 -20.63 -6.30
N SER A 1046 -15.85 -20.01 -5.30
CA SER A 1046 -15.33 -19.92 -3.94
C SER A 1046 -15.56 -21.16 -3.08
N ALA A 1047 -16.31 -22.16 -3.56
CA ALA A 1047 -16.62 -23.37 -2.81
C ALA A 1047 -15.38 -24.18 -2.44
N ALA A 1048 -14.41 -24.25 -3.35
CA ALA A 1048 -13.14 -24.98 -3.16
C ALA A 1048 -12.42 -24.57 -1.86
N TYR A 1049 -12.49 -23.29 -1.49
CA TYR A 1049 -11.96 -22.78 -0.23
C TYR A 1049 -13.01 -22.77 0.88
N LYS A 1050 -14.18 -22.17 0.63
CA LYS A 1050 -15.16 -21.90 1.70
C LYS A 1050 -15.70 -23.17 2.35
N GLN A 1051 -16.01 -24.20 1.56
CA GLN A 1051 -16.61 -25.43 2.07
C GLN A 1051 -15.71 -26.16 3.10
N PRO A 1052 -14.48 -26.58 2.76
CA PRO A 1052 -13.62 -27.26 3.72
C PRO A 1052 -13.28 -26.36 4.92
N VAL A 1053 -13.07 -25.06 4.70
CA VAL A 1053 -12.74 -24.13 5.78
C VAL A 1053 -13.90 -23.96 6.76
N PHE A 1054 -15.15 -23.89 6.31
CA PHE A 1054 -16.29 -23.78 7.22
C PHE A 1054 -16.45 -25.03 8.09
N VAL A 1055 -16.26 -26.22 7.50
CA VAL A 1055 -16.28 -27.49 8.23
C VAL A 1055 -15.15 -27.54 9.25
N ASN A 1056 -13.95 -27.06 8.90
CA ASN A 1056 -12.84 -26.97 9.84
C ASN A 1056 -13.13 -25.97 10.97
N MET A 1057 -13.69 -24.79 10.67
CA MET A 1057 -14.11 -23.82 11.70
C MET A 1057 -15.14 -24.42 12.66
N PHE A 1058 -16.11 -25.20 12.15
CA PHE A 1058 -17.04 -25.94 13.01
C PHE A 1058 -16.31 -26.94 13.91
N ARG A 1059 -15.38 -27.72 13.35
CA ARG A 1059 -14.58 -28.68 14.13
C ARG A 1059 -13.75 -27.99 15.22
N ASP A 1060 -13.10 -26.89 14.89
CA ASP A 1060 -12.30 -26.10 15.83
C ASP A 1060 -13.16 -25.55 16.98
N MET A 1061 -14.36 -25.07 16.65
CA MET A 1061 -15.33 -24.62 17.65
C MET A 1061 -15.78 -25.76 18.56
N MET A 1062 -16.03 -26.95 18.02
CA MET A 1062 -16.41 -28.10 18.85
C MET A 1062 -15.26 -28.56 19.74
N ALA A 1063 -14.02 -28.53 19.24
CA ALA A 1063 -12.83 -28.83 20.04
C ALA A 1063 -12.62 -27.83 21.18
N GLU A 1064 -12.85 -26.54 20.93
CA GLU A 1064 -12.86 -25.50 21.97
C GLU A 1064 -13.96 -25.79 23.01
N ALA A 1065 -15.15 -26.16 22.56
CA ALA A 1065 -16.26 -26.50 23.46
C ALA A 1065 -15.94 -27.70 24.37
N GLN A 1066 -15.30 -28.75 23.84
CA GLN A 1066 -14.81 -29.89 24.63
C GLN A 1066 -13.85 -29.43 25.74
N GLN A 1067 -12.82 -28.64 25.40
CA GLN A 1067 -11.84 -28.13 26.37
C GLN A 1067 -12.49 -27.31 27.49
N VAL A 1068 -13.41 -26.41 27.15
CA VAL A 1068 -14.08 -25.56 28.15
C VAL A 1068 -15.06 -26.35 29.00
N SER A 1069 -15.64 -27.45 28.48
CA SER A 1069 -16.53 -28.34 29.23
C SER A 1069 -15.81 -29.23 30.25
N GLY A 1070 -14.47 -29.34 30.18
CA GLY A 1070 -13.69 -30.22 31.06
C GLY A 1070 -13.85 -31.71 30.71
N ILE A 1071 -14.33 -32.00 29.49
CA ILE A 1071 -14.56 -33.32 28.90
C ILE A 1071 -13.36 -33.72 28.03
#